data_AF-A0A9P8A0N9-F1
#
_entry.id   AF-A0A9P8A0N9-F1
#
_cell.length_a   1.000
_cell.length_b   1.000
_cell.length_c   1.000
_cell.angle_alpha   90.00
_cell.angle_beta   90.00
_cell.angle_gamma   90.00
#
_symmetry.space_group_name_H-M   'P 1'
#
loop_
_entity.id
_entity.type
_entity.pdbx_description
1 polymer ?
#
loop_
_entity_poly.entity_id
_entity_poly.type
_entity_poly.pdbx_seq_one_letter_code
_entity_poly.pdbx_strand_id
1 'polypeptide(L)'
;MRLKALVLVVSCLAISFTNAVTIPEISQLVGPLTDTPVPAPGSGSVTDPASTSFGTGTKSRLALYVPGNVYKDYPGWLAFYKALVFQGIPVTVTKNINVARTYATVVAYQSLQEKYLATGEGTVWANYVSSGKTLIAIGFNSTNSNLKSTFGITPDTVTNARNRTTLVLQAPSPAYPATSVNALFNQSVVNDVQLPLWSKTTSTGFPTIGYTLVSPTTAPYGVVALGKYILNGGAADTKTAITIKSRSNGGKAVAIGFDVGAYVGASIGGKTDGIPRTYVAKYDPGFDNIFRMIKKLYETSTPTGLVTSWPVPGNKGVHFSWTYDIDAQDSYELAYECAKDLQQRGMGGTINWQAKIVRDAYDVASFSNYYRNISLVEALGNMELASHSVSHSPNLDQFPIGTGKEIFNGPEYKGNNYYPFIGQCLDPTNTGAWSTIVPNATICETPNNSLYFYTVGGSLLGEARVSKFVLEAISITNAKVTSFRTGHLLYPDALPQVLQAAGFKYSSSGASNDRNTHMPYQAFYSQAYNQTVDILEFPLSASDEDGQINGDWYGPGEGTLQDGSYAYQQLEVLKKMTVYGGQYTFLIHPTTHAVPGVVASLFSDKLAFQQVFASKIGNLAYVDTMAGRGDFHDARIAAGIDVVVSGSTATVTVKLPKPIIDLTLRVPTAWAFATSTTAVKVTPGAVVLVNSVPAGTVKLTFKTSGTVTTTKAPPAGPAPTTTTIAMSTPTLPAPTPASTHPLVVDDFSDPQRYGNEENAIDVYTSDENSGSAKASVQADWLLLNVKDSTYWYSLLGPRDSCNDYSQFTQLNLAIRFPTATRFGFDVVLQEADDDLLLGCSSTEQTSYRFDASSMINSAIAGTDGWIQLNIDLGVVFGEVDRTKLRAVLLDSFSATGQLEIDYVRFS
;
A
#
# COMPACT_ATOMS: atom_id res chain seq x y z
N MET A 1 44.78 -21.34 36.49
CA MET A 1 43.47 -21.21 35.81
C MET A 1 42.78 -19.84 35.99
N ARG A 2 43.41 -18.84 36.62
CA ARG A 2 42.83 -17.49 36.84
C ARG A 2 43.47 -16.35 36.03
N LEU A 3 44.24 -16.67 34.98
CA LEU A 3 44.90 -15.66 34.12
C LEU A 3 44.35 -15.59 32.69
N LYS A 4 43.51 -16.55 32.26
CA LYS A 4 42.91 -16.59 30.91
C LYS A 4 41.53 -15.93 30.82
N ALA A 5 40.83 -15.74 31.94
CA ALA A 5 39.52 -15.08 31.98
C ALA A 5 39.62 -13.55 31.91
N LEU A 6 40.71 -12.95 32.42
CA LEU A 6 40.89 -11.51 32.42
C LEU A 6 41.25 -10.95 31.03
N VAL A 7 41.94 -11.74 30.19
CA VAL A 7 42.32 -11.33 28.83
C VAL A 7 41.13 -11.41 27.86
N LEU A 8 40.17 -12.32 28.07
CA LEU A 8 38.99 -12.44 27.21
C LEU A 8 37.95 -11.35 27.49
N VAL A 9 37.77 -10.93 28.75
CA VAL A 9 36.82 -9.87 29.11
C VAL A 9 37.33 -8.49 28.68
N VAL A 10 38.64 -8.24 28.73
CA VAL A 10 39.23 -7.00 28.19
C VAL A 10 39.21 -6.98 26.66
N SER A 11 39.28 -8.14 25.99
CA SER A 11 39.19 -8.22 24.52
C SER A 11 37.75 -8.05 24.00
N CYS A 12 36.74 -8.52 24.72
CA CYS A 12 35.34 -8.28 24.34
C CYS A 12 34.85 -6.86 24.71
N LEU A 13 35.37 -6.22 25.76
CA LEU A 13 35.07 -4.79 26.02
C LEU A 13 35.83 -3.84 25.09
N ALA A 14 36.99 -4.24 24.53
CA ALA A 14 37.74 -3.43 23.58
C ALA A 14 37.15 -3.45 22.15
N ILE A 15 36.34 -4.46 21.79
CA ILE A 15 35.70 -4.57 20.47
C ILE A 15 34.34 -3.83 20.44
N SER A 16 33.75 -3.49 21.59
CA SER A 16 32.47 -2.78 21.67
C SER A 16 32.59 -1.24 21.68
N PHE A 17 33.78 -0.66 21.44
CA PHE A 17 33.99 0.80 21.47
C PHE A 17 34.94 1.36 20.40
N THR A 18 35.22 0.67 19.29
CA THR A 18 36.14 1.23 18.26
C THR A 18 35.80 1.01 16.79
N ASN A 19 34.70 0.37 16.43
CA ASN A 19 34.18 0.50 15.06
C ASN A 19 33.07 1.54 15.05
N ALA A 20 33.45 2.81 15.26
CA ALA A 20 32.66 3.88 14.67
C ALA A 20 32.65 3.59 13.17
N VAL A 21 31.53 3.03 12.67
CA VAL A 21 31.31 2.87 11.23
C VAL A 21 31.52 4.26 10.66
N THR A 22 32.65 4.42 9.99
CA THR A 22 33.07 5.72 9.48
C THR A 22 32.23 5.92 8.24
N ILE A 23 31.06 6.53 8.40
CA ILE A 23 30.29 7.04 7.26
C ILE A 23 31.27 7.97 6.53
N PRO A 24 31.54 7.78 5.23
CA PRO A 24 32.35 8.71 4.48
C PRO A 24 31.81 10.11 4.74
N GLU A 25 32.66 11.03 5.21
CA GLU A 25 32.18 12.39 5.37
C GLU A 25 31.65 12.85 4.02
N ILE A 26 30.37 13.25 3.97
CA ILE A 26 29.74 13.72 2.74
C ILE A 26 30.53 14.87 2.08
N SER A 27 31.33 15.60 2.87
CA SER A 27 32.30 16.61 2.44
C SER A 27 33.34 16.09 1.43
N GLN A 28 33.63 14.79 1.43
CA GLN A 28 34.65 14.14 0.62
C GLN A 28 34.08 13.40 -0.60
N LEU A 29 32.76 13.25 -0.70
CA LEU A 29 32.13 12.54 -1.82
C LEU A 29 32.17 13.38 -3.10
N VAL A 30 32.57 12.72 -4.19
CA VAL A 30 32.60 13.30 -5.54
C VAL A 30 32.01 12.31 -6.54
N GLY A 31 30.90 12.66 -7.19
CA GLY A 31 30.26 11.82 -8.20
C GLY A 31 28.79 12.15 -8.44
N PRO A 32 28.10 11.40 -9.31
CA PRO A 32 28.63 10.27 -10.08
C PRO A 32 29.53 10.74 -11.25
N LEU A 33 30.73 10.15 -11.36
CA LEU A 33 31.75 10.53 -12.35
C LEU A 33 31.45 10.00 -13.77
N THR A 34 30.67 8.93 -13.89
CA THR A 34 30.31 8.35 -15.19
C THR A 34 29.09 9.06 -15.75
N ASP A 35 29.23 9.68 -16.93
CA ASP A 35 28.14 10.35 -17.63
C ASP A 35 26.90 9.46 -17.75
N THR A 36 25.74 10.03 -17.42
CA THR A 36 24.44 9.40 -17.66
C THR A 36 23.97 9.74 -19.08
N PRO A 37 23.50 8.78 -19.88
CA PRO A 37 22.93 9.07 -21.20
C PRO A 37 21.78 10.07 -21.10
N VAL A 38 21.85 11.18 -21.84
CA VAL A 38 20.78 12.17 -21.87
C VAL A 38 19.65 11.68 -22.76
N PRO A 39 18.44 11.45 -22.23
CA PRO A 39 17.31 11.07 -23.06
C PRO A 39 16.89 12.23 -23.98
N ALA A 40 16.47 11.89 -25.20
CA ALA A 40 16.01 12.89 -26.16
C ALA A 40 14.69 13.57 -25.68
N PRO A 41 14.50 14.88 -25.91
CA PRO A 41 13.22 15.51 -25.63
C PRO A 41 12.11 14.99 -26.58
N GLY A 42 10.85 15.11 -26.16
CA GLY A 42 9.67 14.79 -27.00
C GLY A 42 9.12 13.37 -26.79
N SER A 43 8.25 12.92 -27.69
CA SER A 43 7.60 11.60 -27.58
C SER A 43 8.48 10.48 -28.12
N GLY A 44 8.43 9.32 -27.45
CA GLY A 44 9.11 8.12 -27.89
C GLY A 44 8.57 7.59 -29.23
N SER A 45 9.36 6.76 -29.90
CA SER A 45 8.97 6.13 -31.17
C SER A 45 7.77 5.19 -30.98
N VAL A 46 6.81 5.22 -31.89
CA VAL A 46 5.68 4.29 -31.85
C VAL A 46 6.17 2.85 -31.97
N THR A 47 5.87 2.04 -30.96
CA THR A 47 6.26 0.63 -30.91
C THR A 47 5.55 -0.17 -32.00
N ASP A 48 6.30 -0.94 -32.80
CA ASP A 48 5.73 -1.89 -33.76
C ASP A 48 5.37 -3.19 -33.03
N PRO A 49 4.12 -3.68 -33.10
CA PRO A 49 3.76 -4.98 -32.56
C PRO A 49 4.67 -6.13 -33.02
N ALA A 50 5.23 -6.07 -34.23
CA ALA A 50 6.12 -7.11 -34.78
C ALA A 50 7.52 -7.14 -34.13
N SER A 51 7.99 -6.05 -33.50
CA SER A 51 9.32 -5.99 -32.89
C SER A 51 9.33 -6.45 -31.42
N THR A 52 8.20 -6.92 -30.92
CA THR A 52 8.04 -7.29 -29.51
C THR A 52 8.16 -8.81 -29.31
N SER A 53 8.69 -9.25 -28.18
CA SER A 53 8.82 -10.67 -27.80
C SER A 53 7.47 -11.37 -27.54
N PHE A 54 6.34 -10.72 -27.83
CA PHE A 54 4.98 -11.13 -27.51
C PHE A 54 4.42 -12.24 -28.42
N GLY A 55 5.20 -12.78 -29.35
CA GLY A 55 4.76 -13.78 -30.34
C GLY A 55 4.88 -15.26 -29.92
N THR A 56 5.43 -15.56 -28.74
CA THR A 56 5.65 -16.95 -28.30
C THR A 56 4.67 -17.36 -27.19
N GLY A 57 4.06 -18.55 -27.30
CA GLY A 57 3.06 -19.04 -26.35
C GLY A 57 2.05 -20.00 -27.01
N THR A 58 1.23 -20.67 -26.20
CA THR A 58 0.17 -21.54 -26.72
C THR A 58 -1.12 -20.76 -27.00
N LYS A 59 -2.07 -21.42 -27.66
CA LYS A 59 -3.37 -20.85 -28.06
C LYS A 59 -4.33 -20.60 -26.88
N SER A 60 -3.90 -20.89 -25.65
CA SER A 60 -4.67 -20.62 -24.43
C SER A 60 -4.62 -19.16 -24.01
N ARG A 61 -3.69 -18.36 -24.52
CA ARG A 61 -3.57 -16.93 -24.21
C ARG A 61 -4.66 -16.10 -24.91
N LEU A 62 -4.78 -14.84 -24.54
CA LEU A 62 -5.56 -13.86 -25.30
C LEU A 62 -4.74 -13.36 -26.49
N ALA A 63 -5.31 -13.36 -27.70
CA ALA A 63 -4.67 -12.73 -28.85
C ALA A 63 -5.10 -11.25 -28.97
N LEU A 64 -4.14 -10.33 -28.92
CA LEU A 64 -4.34 -8.91 -29.22
C LEU A 64 -3.97 -8.66 -30.69
N TYR A 65 -4.98 -8.40 -31.52
CA TYR A 65 -4.85 -8.21 -32.96
C TYR A 65 -4.75 -6.71 -33.32
N VAL A 66 -3.57 -6.30 -33.81
CA VAL A 66 -3.23 -4.91 -34.16
C VAL A 66 -2.59 -4.86 -35.57
N PRO A 67 -3.38 -4.96 -36.66
CA PRO A 67 -2.89 -5.08 -38.03
C PRO A 67 -2.46 -3.75 -38.68
N GLY A 68 -1.88 -3.83 -39.87
CA GLY A 68 -1.68 -2.69 -40.77
C GLY A 68 -0.96 -1.51 -40.10
N ASN A 69 -1.37 -0.28 -40.39
CA ASN A 69 -0.92 0.94 -39.72
C ASN A 69 -1.71 1.27 -38.43
N VAL A 70 -2.57 0.37 -37.91
CA VAL A 70 -3.38 0.62 -36.70
C VAL A 70 -2.49 1.02 -35.53
N TYR A 71 -1.36 0.35 -35.34
CA TYR A 71 -0.44 0.67 -34.25
C TYR A 71 0.17 2.07 -34.34
N LYS A 72 0.29 2.63 -35.55
CA LYS A 72 0.76 4.00 -35.80
C LYS A 72 -0.35 5.03 -35.59
N ASP A 73 -1.53 4.73 -36.12
CA ASP A 73 -2.67 5.64 -36.08
C ASP A 73 -3.37 5.64 -34.70
N TYR A 74 -3.24 4.54 -33.96
CA TYR A 74 -3.78 4.33 -32.61
C TYR A 74 -2.72 3.73 -31.68
N PRO A 75 -1.71 4.51 -31.27
CA PRO A 75 -0.61 3.98 -30.46
C PRO A 75 -1.03 3.59 -29.03
N GLY A 76 -2.25 3.93 -28.60
CA GLY A 76 -2.84 3.50 -27.32
C GLY A 76 -2.94 1.98 -27.14
N TRP A 77 -2.76 1.19 -28.21
CA TRP A 77 -2.74 -0.28 -28.13
C TRP A 77 -1.69 -0.79 -27.14
N LEU A 78 -0.56 -0.07 -26.99
CA LEU A 78 0.53 -0.48 -26.11
C LEU A 78 0.17 -0.29 -24.64
N ALA A 79 -0.49 0.82 -24.29
CA ALA A 79 -1.04 1.04 -22.95
C ALA A 79 -2.13 0.01 -22.63
N PHE A 80 -3.01 -0.28 -23.59
CA PHE A 80 -4.02 -1.33 -23.46
C PHE A 80 -3.39 -2.72 -23.21
N TYR A 81 -2.36 -3.07 -23.99
CA TYR A 81 -1.60 -4.31 -23.81
C TYR A 81 -1.01 -4.42 -22.41
N LYS A 82 -0.34 -3.36 -21.93
CA LYS A 82 0.27 -3.37 -20.60
C LYS A 82 -0.79 -3.54 -19.52
N ALA A 83 -1.91 -2.81 -19.57
CA ALA A 83 -2.99 -2.95 -18.60
C ALA A 83 -3.58 -4.39 -18.54
N LEU A 84 -3.73 -5.08 -19.68
CA LEU A 84 -4.15 -6.49 -19.70
C LEU A 84 -3.18 -7.39 -18.91
N VAL A 85 -1.87 -7.20 -19.14
CA VAL A 85 -0.82 -8.01 -18.49
C VAL A 85 -0.76 -7.70 -16.99
N PHE A 86 -0.90 -6.44 -16.58
CA PHE A 86 -0.98 -6.08 -15.16
C PHE A 86 -2.18 -6.72 -14.47
N GLN A 87 -3.33 -6.80 -15.13
CA GLN A 87 -4.51 -7.53 -14.63
C GLN A 87 -4.30 -9.06 -14.54
N GLY A 88 -3.22 -9.57 -15.12
CA GLY A 88 -2.80 -10.96 -15.05
C GLY A 88 -3.28 -11.83 -16.21
N ILE A 89 -3.70 -11.20 -17.30
CA ILE A 89 -4.14 -11.90 -18.50
C ILE A 89 -2.90 -12.27 -19.31
N PRO A 90 -2.65 -13.55 -19.62
CA PRO A 90 -1.62 -13.94 -20.58
C PRO A 90 -1.99 -13.45 -21.98
N VAL A 91 -1.12 -12.68 -22.63
CA VAL A 91 -1.40 -12.07 -23.94
C VAL A 91 -0.35 -12.47 -24.98
N THR A 92 -0.80 -12.67 -26.21
CA THR A 92 0.03 -12.73 -27.42
C THR A 92 -0.40 -11.59 -28.34
N VAL A 93 0.55 -10.77 -28.81
CA VAL A 93 0.27 -9.69 -29.77
C VAL A 93 0.57 -10.15 -31.18
N THR A 94 -0.31 -9.87 -32.14
CA THR A 94 -0.06 -10.23 -33.55
C THR A 94 -0.68 -9.25 -34.54
N LYS A 95 0.01 -9.06 -35.67
CA LYS A 95 -0.50 -8.31 -36.84
C LYS A 95 -1.21 -9.22 -37.84
N ASN A 96 -1.12 -10.54 -37.66
CA ASN A 96 -1.59 -11.53 -38.62
C ASN A 96 -2.94 -12.13 -38.19
N ILE A 97 -3.99 -11.85 -38.96
CA ILE A 97 -5.34 -12.37 -38.71
C ILE A 97 -5.38 -13.90 -38.67
N ASN A 98 -4.55 -14.57 -39.49
CA ASN A 98 -4.48 -16.03 -39.51
C ASN A 98 -3.88 -16.61 -38.23
N VAL A 99 -2.99 -15.87 -37.57
CA VAL A 99 -2.47 -16.26 -36.24
C VAL A 99 -3.53 -15.96 -35.18
N ALA A 100 -4.09 -14.74 -35.16
CA ALA A 100 -5.06 -14.30 -34.17
C ALA A 100 -6.27 -15.25 -34.07
N ARG A 101 -6.85 -15.64 -35.20
CA ARG A 101 -8.05 -16.50 -35.24
C ARG A 101 -7.84 -17.92 -34.74
N THR A 102 -6.60 -18.34 -34.48
CA THR A 102 -6.32 -19.66 -33.90
C THR A 102 -6.58 -19.72 -32.39
N TYR A 103 -6.62 -18.56 -31.73
CA TYR A 103 -6.87 -18.44 -30.30
C TYR A 103 -8.37 -18.56 -29.99
N ALA A 104 -8.72 -18.83 -28.74
CA ALA A 104 -10.11 -18.89 -28.27
C ALA A 104 -10.72 -17.51 -28.01
N THR A 105 -9.88 -16.56 -27.62
CA THR A 105 -10.24 -15.16 -27.38
C THR A 105 -9.35 -14.25 -28.20
N VAL A 106 -9.96 -13.33 -28.94
CA VAL A 106 -9.28 -12.27 -29.68
C VAL A 106 -9.82 -10.92 -29.23
N VAL A 107 -8.92 -10.00 -28.93
CA VAL A 107 -9.21 -8.56 -28.88
C VAL A 107 -8.74 -7.93 -30.19
N ALA A 108 -9.68 -7.42 -30.98
CA ALA A 108 -9.41 -6.63 -32.17
C ALA A 108 -9.37 -5.15 -31.77
N TYR A 109 -8.18 -4.59 -31.61
CA TYR A 109 -8.00 -3.23 -31.12
C TYR A 109 -8.03 -2.24 -32.28
N GLN A 110 -9.04 -1.36 -32.33
CA GLN A 110 -9.24 -0.33 -33.36
C GLN A 110 -9.24 -0.84 -34.81
N SER A 111 -9.20 -2.15 -35.03
CA SER A 111 -8.91 -2.77 -36.33
C SER A 111 -10.15 -3.15 -37.12
N LEU A 112 -11.31 -3.22 -36.46
CA LEU A 112 -12.60 -3.45 -37.12
C LEU A 112 -13.26 -2.14 -37.54
N GLN A 113 -12.46 -1.23 -38.10
CA GLN A 113 -12.90 0.01 -38.72
C GLN A 113 -12.68 -0.08 -40.23
N GLU A 114 -13.50 0.60 -41.02
CA GLU A 114 -13.45 0.53 -42.50
C GLU A 114 -12.06 0.82 -43.07
N LYS A 115 -11.32 1.76 -42.47
CA LYS A 115 -9.95 2.11 -42.85
C LYS A 115 -8.95 0.93 -42.78
N TYR A 116 -9.15 -0.03 -41.87
CA TYR A 116 -8.19 -1.13 -41.62
C TYR A 116 -8.74 -2.51 -41.93
N LEU A 117 -10.05 -2.63 -42.17
CA LEU A 117 -10.70 -3.89 -42.46
C LEU A 117 -10.51 -4.25 -43.93
N ALA A 118 -9.76 -5.32 -44.21
CA ALA A 118 -9.56 -5.76 -45.58
C ALA A 118 -10.83 -6.44 -46.15
N THR A 119 -10.95 -6.48 -47.48
CA THR A 119 -12.07 -7.12 -48.17
C THR A 119 -12.25 -8.57 -47.71
N GLY A 120 -13.47 -8.93 -47.30
CA GLY A 120 -13.81 -10.28 -46.84
C GLY A 120 -13.48 -10.57 -45.36
N GLU A 121 -12.70 -9.74 -44.67
CA GLU A 121 -12.36 -9.97 -43.25
C GLU A 121 -13.59 -9.93 -42.34
N GLY A 122 -14.62 -9.15 -42.69
CA GLY A 122 -15.88 -9.12 -41.93
C GLY A 122 -16.54 -10.50 -41.84
N THR A 123 -16.52 -11.27 -42.93
CA THR A 123 -17.02 -12.66 -42.95
C THR A 123 -16.12 -13.60 -42.15
N VAL A 124 -14.80 -13.40 -42.19
CA VAL A 124 -13.84 -14.19 -41.41
C VAL A 124 -14.11 -14.05 -39.91
N TRP A 125 -14.30 -12.83 -39.42
CA TRP A 125 -14.63 -12.57 -38.00
C TRP A 125 -16.01 -13.08 -37.61
N ALA A 126 -17.01 -12.94 -38.49
CA ALA A 126 -18.33 -13.52 -38.27
C ALA A 126 -18.23 -15.05 -38.09
N ASN A 127 -17.48 -15.73 -38.96
CA ASN A 127 -17.25 -17.17 -38.89
C ASN A 127 -16.45 -17.58 -37.64
N TYR A 128 -15.47 -16.77 -37.23
CA TYR A 128 -14.74 -16.98 -35.99
C TYR A 128 -15.67 -17.03 -34.78
N VAL A 129 -16.59 -16.07 -34.64
CA VAL A 129 -17.60 -16.08 -33.57
C VAL A 129 -18.58 -17.24 -33.76
N SER A 130 -19.01 -17.52 -35.00
CA SER A 130 -19.84 -18.69 -35.33
C SER A 130 -19.23 -20.01 -34.90
N SER A 131 -17.90 -20.12 -34.83
CA SER A 131 -17.20 -21.34 -34.40
C SER A 131 -17.14 -21.53 -32.87
N GLY A 132 -17.82 -20.69 -32.10
CA GLY A 132 -17.88 -20.81 -30.64
C GLY A 132 -16.82 -19.99 -29.89
N LYS A 133 -16.13 -19.07 -30.58
CA LYS A 133 -15.02 -18.28 -30.01
C LYS A 133 -15.44 -16.87 -29.60
N THR A 134 -14.61 -16.22 -28.79
CA THR A 134 -14.85 -14.88 -28.25
C THR A 134 -14.07 -13.82 -29.03
N LEU A 135 -14.78 -12.82 -29.56
CA LEU A 135 -14.23 -11.63 -30.21
C LEU A 135 -14.63 -10.37 -29.44
N ILE A 136 -13.64 -9.58 -29.02
CA ILE A 136 -13.82 -8.29 -28.35
C ILE A 136 -13.27 -7.20 -29.27
N ALA A 137 -14.08 -6.20 -29.61
CA ALA A 137 -13.70 -5.10 -30.49
C ALA A 137 -13.62 -3.79 -29.70
N ILE A 138 -12.42 -3.20 -29.64
CA ILE A 138 -12.18 -1.89 -29.02
C ILE A 138 -12.35 -0.80 -30.08
N GLY A 139 -13.18 0.21 -29.81
CA GLY A 139 -13.47 1.28 -30.76
C GLY A 139 -14.19 0.80 -32.01
N PHE A 140 -15.12 -0.16 -31.87
CA PHE A 140 -15.80 -0.77 -33.02
C PHE A 140 -16.60 0.26 -33.83
N ASN A 141 -16.16 0.54 -35.06
CA ASN A 141 -16.82 1.49 -35.97
C ASN A 141 -16.77 0.98 -37.41
N SER A 142 -17.40 -0.15 -37.68
CA SER A 142 -17.50 -0.72 -39.02
C SER A 142 -18.84 -0.41 -39.68
N THR A 143 -18.82 -0.09 -40.98
CA THR A 143 -19.99 -0.05 -41.86
C THR A 143 -20.38 -1.43 -42.40
N ASN A 144 -19.52 -2.46 -42.21
CA ASN A 144 -19.74 -3.81 -42.72
C ASN A 144 -20.95 -4.49 -42.03
N SER A 145 -21.95 -4.86 -42.82
CA SER A 145 -23.21 -5.45 -42.33
C SER A 145 -23.03 -6.80 -41.62
N ASN A 146 -22.11 -7.66 -42.08
CA ASN A 146 -21.81 -8.94 -41.44
C ASN A 146 -21.23 -8.74 -40.04
N LEU A 147 -20.32 -7.77 -39.87
CA LEU A 147 -19.79 -7.42 -38.55
C LEU A 147 -20.87 -6.82 -37.67
N LYS A 148 -21.63 -5.83 -38.15
CA LYS A 148 -22.74 -5.23 -37.37
C LYS A 148 -23.72 -6.30 -36.86
N SER A 149 -24.14 -7.21 -37.74
CA SER A 149 -24.98 -8.36 -37.36
C SER A 149 -24.32 -9.30 -36.34
N THR A 150 -23.01 -9.54 -36.47
CA THR A 150 -22.23 -10.35 -35.53
C THR A 150 -22.23 -9.77 -34.12
N PHE A 151 -22.17 -8.44 -33.98
CA PHE A 151 -22.25 -7.75 -32.68
C PHE A 151 -23.68 -7.39 -32.24
N GLY A 152 -24.69 -7.65 -33.08
CA GLY A 152 -26.09 -7.34 -32.79
C GLY A 152 -26.43 -5.85 -32.85
N ILE A 153 -25.75 -5.11 -33.71
CA ILE A 153 -25.84 -3.65 -33.84
C ILE A 153 -26.56 -3.29 -35.15
N THR A 154 -27.43 -2.29 -35.13
CA THR A 154 -28.10 -1.76 -36.35
C THR A 154 -27.16 -0.83 -37.13
N PRO A 155 -27.51 -0.43 -38.36
CA PRO A 155 -26.75 0.59 -39.09
C PRO A 155 -26.61 1.93 -38.34
N ASP A 156 -27.53 2.28 -37.44
CA ASP A 156 -27.58 3.56 -36.72
C ASP A 156 -26.55 3.66 -35.58
N THR A 157 -25.28 3.86 -35.94
CA THR A 157 -24.17 4.12 -35.02
C THR A 157 -23.88 5.62 -34.95
N VAL A 158 -23.84 6.19 -33.73
CA VAL A 158 -23.48 7.62 -33.54
C VAL A 158 -22.03 7.70 -33.09
N THR A 159 -21.17 8.12 -34.01
CA THR A 159 -19.74 8.34 -33.80
C THR A 159 -19.47 9.76 -33.32
N ASN A 160 -18.53 9.90 -32.38
CA ASN A 160 -17.88 11.17 -32.03
C ASN A 160 -18.76 12.18 -31.27
N ALA A 161 -19.58 11.71 -30.33
CA ALA A 161 -20.52 12.59 -29.66
C ALA A 161 -19.87 13.60 -28.69
N ARG A 162 -18.67 13.30 -28.12
CA ARG A 162 -17.89 14.05 -27.08
C ARG A 162 -18.68 14.66 -25.90
N ASN A 163 -20.00 14.52 -25.92
CA ASN A 163 -21.00 14.95 -24.97
C ASN A 163 -21.30 13.86 -23.94
N ARG A 164 -20.62 12.71 -24.02
CA ARG A 164 -20.83 11.57 -23.13
C ARG A 164 -19.87 11.70 -21.96
N THR A 165 -20.42 11.79 -20.76
CA THR A 165 -19.66 12.13 -19.57
C THR A 165 -19.18 10.91 -18.80
N THR A 166 -19.97 9.84 -18.82
CA THR A 166 -19.71 8.65 -18.00
C THR A 166 -20.13 7.40 -18.75
N LEU A 167 -19.35 6.34 -18.65
CA LEU A 167 -19.76 4.97 -18.96
C LEU A 167 -20.29 4.31 -17.69
N VAL A 168 -21.48 3.70 -17.75
CA VAL A 168 -22.13 3.01 -16.62
C VAL A 168 -22.42 1.57 -17.00
N LEU A 169 -21.83 0.63 -16.25
CA LEU A 169 -22.10 -0.80 -16.37
C LEU A 169 -23.53 -1.12 -15.91
N GLN A 170 -24.20 -2.02 -16.62
CA GLN A 170 -25.59 -2.38 -16.31
C GLN A 170 -25.68 -3.43 -15.20
N ALA A 171 -26.66 -3.30 -14.31
CA ALA A 171 -26.95 -4.30 -13.30
C ALA A 171 -27.48 -5.61 -13.92
N PRO A 172 -27.27 -6.78 -13.27
CA PRO A 172 -27.90 -8.02 -13.68
C PRO A 172 -29.44 -7.95 -13.67
N SER A 173 -30.10 -8.61 -14.61
CA SER A 173 -31.57 -8.70 -14.76
C SER A 173 -31.97 -10.05 -15.40
N PRO A 174 -33.25 -10.42 -15.51
CA PRO A 174 -33.64 -11.67 -16.20
C PRO A 174 -33.16 -11.74 -17.67
N ALA A 175 -33.09 -10.61 -18.37
CA ALA A 175 -32.52 -10.51 -19.71
C ALA A 175 -30.97 -10.48 -19.72
N TYR A 176 -30.36 -10.32 -18.55
CA TYR A 176 -28.92 -10.22 -18.34
C TYR A 176 -28.51 -10.82 -16.98
N PRO A 177 -28.51 -12.16 -16.83
CA PRO A 177 -28.62 -12.84 -15.53
C PRO A 177 -27.41 -12.64 -14.60
N ALA A 178 -27.55 -13.11 -13.35
CA ALA A 178 -26.49 -13.06 -12.32
C ALA A 178 -25.20 -13.83 -12.69
N THR A 179 -25.21 -14.65 -13.73
CA THR A 179 -24.02 -15.33 -14.29
C THR A 179 -23.23 -14.46 -15.26
N SER A 180 -23.66 -13.22 -15.48
CA SER A 180 -23.05 -12.28 -16.42
C SER A 180 -21.74 -11.67 -15.93
N VAL A 181 -21.02 -11.01 -16.84
CA VAL A 181 -19.74 -10.35 -16.53
C VAL A 181 -19.90 -9.17 -15.57
N ASN A 182 -21.07 -8.54 -15.50
CA ASN A 182 -21.27 -7.41 -14.59
C ASN A 182 -21.60 -7.83 -13.15
N ALA A 183 -21.89 -9.11 -12.91
CA ALA A 183 -22.04 -9.63 -11.55
C ALA A 183 -20.74 -9.56 -10.73
N LEU A 184 -19.61 -9.24 -11.37
CA LEU A 184 -18.33 -8.96 -10.71
C LEU A 184 -18.29 -7.61 -9.99
N PHE A 185 -19.24 -6.72 -10.29
CA PHE A 185 -19.23 -5.34 -9.80
C PHE A 185 -20.32 -5.14 -8.77
N ASN A 186 -19.96 -4.49 -7.68
CA ASN A 186 -20.89 -4.10 -6.65
C ASN A 186 -21.74 -2.93 -7.14
N GLN A 187 -23.00 -3.22 -7.48
CA GLN A 187 -23.93 -2.24 -8.04
C GLN A 187 -24.30 -1.12 -7.04
N SER A 188 -24.07 -1.29 -5.74
CA SER A 188 -24.27 -0.23 -4.75
C SER A 188 -23.10 0.76 -4.66
N VAL A 189 -21.95 0.44 -5.27
CA VAL A 189 -20.76 1.30 -5.26
C VAL A 189 -20.62 1.97 -6.63
N VAL A 190 -20.97 3.25 -6.71
CA VAL A 190 -20.90 4.04 -7.96
C VAL A 190 -19.56 3.87 -8.68
N ASN A 191 -18.45 3.95 -7.95
CA ASN A 191 -17.11 3.87 -8.55
C ASN A 191 -16.77 2.48 -9.10
N ASP A 192 -17.48 1.43 -8.66
CA ASP A 192 -17.28 0.06 -9.15
C ASP A 192 -18.03 -0.20 -10.48
N VAL A 193 -18.99 0.67 -10.83
CA VAL A 193 -19.82 0.52 -12.04
C VAL A 193 -19.74 1.70 -13.00
N GLN A 194 -19.08 2.80 -12.63
CA GLN A 194 -18.98 3.99 -13.45
C GLN A 194 -17.53 4.36 -13.79
N LEU A 195 -17.27 4.66 -15.05
CA LEU A 195 -16.01 5.20 -15.55
C LEU A 195 -16.24 6.62 -16.09
N PRO A 196 -15.64 7.67 -15.51
CA PRO A 196 -15.76 9.03 -16.03
C PRO A 196 -14.97 9.17 -17.35
N LEU A 197 -15.54 9.86 -18.32
CA LEU A 197 -14.99 10.04 -19.67
C LEU A 197 -14.87 11.51 -20.07
N TRP A 198 -15.25 12.43 -19.19
CA TRP A 198 -15.34 13.86 -19.45
C TRP A 198 -14.91 14.67 -18.23
N SER A 199 -14.22 15.76 -18.50
CA SER A 199 -13.73 16.70 -17.49
C SER A 199 -14.63 17.92 -17.43
N LYS A 200 -15.04 18.27 -16.20
CA LYS A 200 -15.69 19.56 -15.91
C LYS A 200 -14.75 20.73 -16.08
N THR A 201 -13.47 20.53 -15.74
CA THR A 201 -12.43 21.56 -15.76
C THR A 201 -12.12 22.02 -17.18
N THR A 202 -11.94 21.09 -18.12
CA THR A 202 -11.61 21.44 -19.52
C THR A 202 -12.83 21.50 -20.43
N SER A 203 -14.00 21.09 -19.95
CA SER A 203 -15.22 20.93 -20.77
C SER A 203 -15.03 20.00 -21.98
N THR A 204 -14.10 19.05 -21.88
CA THR A 204 -13.80 18.08 -22.94
C THR A 204 -14.01 16.65 -22.48
N GLY A 205 -14.29 15.76 -23.44
CA GLY A 205 -14.42 14.33 -23.18
C GLY A 205 -13.80 13.48 -24.27
N PHE A 206 -13.63 12.20 -23.94
CA PHE A 206 -13.08 11.21 -24.85
C PHE A 206 -14.00 10.99 -26.06
N PRO A 207 -13.44 10.77 -27.26
CA PRO A 207 -14.22 10.30 -28.40
C PRO A 207 -14.91 8.98 -28.08
N THR A 208 -16.22 8.93 -28.31
CA THR A 208 -17.06 7.75 -28.05
C THR A 208 -17.92 7.38 -29.27
N ILE A 209 -18.39 6.15 -29.29
CA ILE A 209 -19.22 5.51 -30.30
C ILE A 209 -20.39 4.88 -29.57
N GLY A 210 -21.60 5.25 -29.98
CA GLY A 210 -22.83 4.70 -29.42
C GLY A 210 -23.52 3.75 -30.37
N TYR A 211 -23.97 2.62 -29.85
CA TYR A 211 -24.59 1.54 -30.61
C TYR A 211 -26.10 1.49 -30.39
N THR A 212 -26.86 1.37 -31.48
CA THR A 212 -28.25 0.89 -31.41
C THR A 212 -28.26 -0.61 -31.60
N LEU A 213 -28.90 -1.31 -30.67
CA LEU A 213 -29.01 -2.77 -30.72
C LEU A 213 -30.17 -3.17 -31.62
N VAL A 214 -30.01 -4.29 -32.34
CA VAL A 214 -31.16 -4.99 -32.94
C VAL A 214 -32.09 -5.40 -31.78
N SER A 215 -33.41 -5.28 -31.95
CA SER A 215 -34.41 -5.48 -30.89
C SER A 215 -34.01 -6.61 -29.92
N PRO A 216 -33.96 -6.34 -28.60
CA PRO A 216 -33.56 -7.35 -27.63
C PRO A 216 -34.46 -8.57 -27.79
N THR A 217 -33.89 -9.70 -28.20
CA THR A 217 -34.66 -10.95 -28.27
C THR A 217 -34.86 -11.44 -26.85
N THR A 218 -36.08 -11.87 -26.48
CA THR A 218 -36.38 -12.53 -25.19
C THR A 218 -35.67 -13.87 -24.99
N ALA A 219 -34.87 -14.32 -25.96
CA ALA A 219 -34.11 -15.57 -25.91
C ALA A 219 -32.81 -15.43 -25.08
N PRO A 220 -32.35 -16.52 -24.42
CA PRO A 220 -31.17 -16.52 -23.53
C PRO A 220 -29.83 -16.21 -24.21
N TYR A 221 -29.80 -16.13 -25.55
CA TYR A 221 -28.61 -15.84 -26.37
C TYR A 221 -28.77 -14.56 -27.22
N GLY A 222 -29.60 -13.63 -26.77
CA GLY A 222 -29.80 -12.33 -27.42
C GLY A 222 -28.61 -11.37 -27.31
N VAL A 223 -28.72 -10.22 -28.00
CA VAL A 223 -27.81 -9.09 -27.80
C VAL A 223 -28.22 -8.31 -26.56
N VAL A 224 -27.25 -7.99 -25.71
CA VAL A 224 -27.46 -7.29 -24.43
C VAL A 224 -26.53 -6.08 -24.33
N ALA A 225 -27.03 -5.02 -23.71
CA ALA A 225 -26.21 -3.87 -23.31
C ALA A 225 -25.47 -4.21 -22.01
N LEU A 226 -24.14 -4.26 -22.06
CA LEU A 226 -23.29 -4.38 -20.87
C LEU A 226 -23.05 -3.03 -20.20
N GLY A 227 -23.10 -1.94 -20.97
CA GLY A 227 -22.90 -0.60 -20.45
C GLY A 227 -23.59 0.46 -21.31
N LYS A 228 -24.00 1.55 -20.67
CA LYS A 228 -24.60 2.72 -21.31
C LYS A 228 -23.79 3.97 -21.00
N TYR A 229 -24.02 5.00 -21.79
CA TYR A 229 -23.44 6.31 -21.51
C TYR A 229 -24.43 7.21 -20.79
N ILE A 230 -23.88 8.16 -20.02
CA ILE A 230 -24.58 9.34 -19.55
C ILE A 230 -24.16 10.52 -20.43
N LEU A 231 -25.13 11.34 -20.82
CA LEU A 231 -24.93 12.57 -21.58
C LEU A 231 -24.61 13.74 -20.66
N ASN A 232 -23.98 14.76 -21.20
CA ASN A 232 -23.86 16.06 -20.57
C ASN A 232 -25.28 16.59 -20.26
N GLY A 233 -25.54 16.94 -19.00
CA GLY A 233 -26.88 17.19 -18.46
C GLY A 233 -27.50 16.02 -17.70
N GLY A 234 -26.83 14.86 -17.60
CA GLY A 234 -27.18 13.76 -16.69
C GLY A 234 -28.18 12.73 -17.25
N ALA A 235 -28.77 12.97 -18.43
CA ALA A 235 -29.67 12.02 -19.05
C ALA A 235 -28.94 10.76 -19.53
N ALA A 236 -29.59 9.60 -19.42
CA ALA A 236 -29.08 8.37 -20.02
C ALA A 236 -29.10 8.47 -21.55
N ASP A 237 -28.01 8.07 -22.20
CA ASP A 237 -27.97 7.99 -23.65
C ASP A 237 -28.88 6.84 -24.13
N THR A 238 -29.60 7.09 -25.20
CA THR A 238 -30.37 6.06 -25.93
C THR A 238 -29.45 5.04 -26.60
N LYS A 239 -28.18 5.40 -26.84
CA LYS A 239 -27.15 4.54 -27.41
C LYS A 239 -26.42 3.75 -26.34
N THR A 240 -26.09 2.51 -26.69
CA THR A 240 -25.34 1.57 -25.85
C THR A 240 -23.84 1.80 -26.02
N ALA A 241 -23.09 1.69 -24.92
CA ALA A 241 -21.64 1.88 -24.89
C ALA A 241 -20.88 0.57 -25.07
N ILE A 242 -21.37 -0.50 -24.45
CA ILE A 242 -20.78 -1.83 -24.52
C ILE A 242 -21.87 -2.84 -24.82
N THR A 243 -21.67 -3.68 -25.84
CA THR A 243 -22.61 -4.73 -26.24
C THR A 243 -22.01 -6.10 -26.00
N ILE A 244 -22.85 -7.09 -25.78
CA ILE A 244 -22.49 -8.51 -25.90
C ILE A 244 -23.57 -9.25 -26.67
N LYS A 245 -23.16 -10.04 -27.66
CA LYS A 245 -24.02 -11.01 -28.32
C LYS A 245 -23.42 -12.41 -28.14
N SER A 246 -24.16 -13.26 -27.43
CA SER A 246 -23.79 -14.65 -27.18
C SER A 246 -24.43 -15.57 -28.22
N ARG A 247 -23.86 -16.76 -28.40
CA ARG A 247 -24.40 -17.83 -29.25
C ARG A 247 -24.57 -19.11 -28.43
N SER A 248 -25.49 -19.97 -28.87
CA SER A 248 -25.78 -21.24 -28.21
C SER A 248 -24.57 -22.17 -28.11
N ASN A 249 -23.59 -22.04 -29.01
CA ASN A 249 -22.35 -22.80 -29.00
C ASN A 249 -21.20 -22.13 -28.20
N GLY A 250 -21.50 -21.11 -27.40
CA GLY A 250 -20.52 -20.41 -26.56
C GLY A 250 -19.79 -19.23 -27.21
N GLY A 251 -19.99 -19.00 -28.52
CA GLY A 251 -19.38 -17.87 -29.23
C GLY A 251 -19.90 -16.53 -28.71
N LYS A 252 -19.02 -15.54 -28.57
CA LYS A 252 -19.33 -14.21 -28.03
C LYS A 252 -18.75 -13.11 -28.90
N ALA A 253 -19.54 -12.08 -29.17
CA ALA A 253 -19.09 -10.86 -29.83
C ALA A 253 -19.36 -9.66 -28.90
N VAL A 254 -18.31 -8.92 -28.54
CA VAL A 254 -18.37 -7.77 -27.62
C VAL A 254 -17.85 -6.52 -28.32
N ALA A 255 -18.63 -5.45 -28.38
CA ALA A 255 -18.20 -4.16 -28.92
C ALA A 255 -18.06 -3.13 -27.79
N ILE A 256 -16.94 -2.41 -27.72
CA ILE A 256 -16.69 -1.32 -26.76
C ILE A 256 -16.57 0.00 -27.51
N GLY A 257 -17.37 0.99 -27.10
CA GLY A 257 -17.60 2.25 -27.80
C GLY A 257 -16.56 3.35 -27.63
N PHE A 258 -15.33 3.06 -27.22
CA PHE A 258 -14.28 4.09 -27.12
C PHE A 258 -12.90 3.48 -27.19
N ASP A 259 -11.89 4.33 -27.37
CA ASP A 259 -10.50 3.91 -27.31
C ASP A 259 -10.04 3.75 -25.85
N VAL A 260 -10.20 2.53 -25.32
CA VAL A 260 -9.75 2.18 -23.96
C VAL A 260 -8.25 2.38 -23.79
N GLY A 261 -7.43 2.11 -24.82
CA GLY A 261 -5.98 2.22 -24.70
C GLY A 261 -5.51 3.68 -24.67
N ALA A 262 -6.10 4.54 -25.49
CA ALA A 262 -5.84 5.98 -25.41
C ALA A 262 -6.30 6.56 -24.06
N TYR A 263 -7.43 6.08 -23.53
CA TYR A 263 -7.90 6.48 -22.19
C TYR A 263 -6.94 6.07 -21.08
N VAL A 264 -6.44 4.83 -21.10
CA VAL A 264 -5.43 4.34 -20.15
C VAL A 264 -4.16 5.17 -20.26
N GLY A 265 -3.64 5.34 -21.48
CA GLY A 265 -2.40 6.10 -21.72
C GLY A 265 -2.49 7.55 -21.25
N ALA A 266 -3.62 8.22 -21.51
CA ALA A 266 -3.86 9.56 -20.97
C ALA A 266 -3.97 9.56 -19.44
N SER A 267 -4.68 8.59 -18.85
CA SER A 267 -4.88 8.53 -17.38
C SER A 267 -3.55 8.33 -16.65
N ILE A 268 -2.77 7.31 -17.03
CA ILE A 268 -1.47 7.05 -16.39
C ILE A 268 -0.46 8.16 -16.67
N GLY A 269 -0.60 8.88 -17.78
CA GLY A 269 0.21 10.06 -18.10
C GLY A 269 -0.25 11.35 -17.41
N GLY A 270 -1.35 11.34 -16.64
CA GLY A 270 -1.88 12.55 -16.00
C GLY A 270 -2.48 13.56 -17.00
N LYS A 271 -2.87 13.10 -18.21
CA LYS A 271 -3.33 13.92 -19.35
C LYS A 271 -4.84 13.86 -19.54
N THR A 272 -5.57 13.66 -18.44
CA THR A 272 -7.03 13.56 -18.42
C THR A 272 -7.70 14.78 -17.79
N ASP A 273 -6.91 15.75 -17.33
CA ASP A 273 -7.29 17.10 -16.91
C ASP A 273 -8.60 17.17 -16.11
N GLY A 274 -8.72 16.43 -15.00
CA GLY A 274 -9.89 16.49 -14.12
C GLY A 274 -11.04 15.52 -14.47
N ILE A 275 -10.77 14.49 -15.27
CA ILE A 275 -11.66 13.31 -15.38
C ILE A 275 -11.68 12.45 -14.10
N PRO A 276 -10.54 12.19 -13.44
CA PRO A 276 -10.54 11.56 -12.12
C PRO A 276 -11.47 12.26 -11.14
N ARG A 277 -12.18 11.49 -10.31
CA ARG A 277 -13.12 12.08 -9.34
C ARG A 277 -12.42 12.69 -8.14
N THR A 278 -11.27 12.15 -7.77
CA THR A 278 -10.49 12.51 -6.58
C THR A 278 -9.00 12.35 -6.88
N TYR A 279 -8.16 12.93 -6.03
CA TYR A 279 -6.70 12.86 -6.17
C TYR A 279 -6.10 11.58 -5.54
N VAL A 280 -6.45 11.29 -4.28
CA VAL A 280 -5.92 10.17 -3.48
C VAL A 280 -6.92 9.73 -2.39
N ALA A 281 -6.60 8.67 -1.64
CA ALA A 281 -7.29 8.19 -0.43
C ALA A 281 -8.74 7.70 -0.60
N LYS A 282 -9.21 7.49 -1.85
CA LYS A 282 -10.57 7.01 -2.14
C LYS A 282 -10.56 5.76 -3.02
N TYR A 283 -11.63 4.96 -2.90
CA TYR A 283 -11.85 3.86 -3.81
C TYR A 283 -12.38 4.36 -5.16
N ASP A 284 -11.49 4.60 -6.12
CA ASP A 284 -11.86 4.76 -7.53
C ASP A 284 -11.02 3.82 -8.43
N PRO A 285 -11.55 2.65 -8.82
CA PRO A 285 -10.82 1.68 -9.64
C PRO A 285 -10.69 2.13 -11.11
N GLY A 286 -11.38 3.21 -11.52
CA GLY A 286 -11.19 3.80 -12.84
C GLY A 286 -11.23 2.79 -13.99
N PHE A 287 -10.18 2.76 -14.80
CA PHE A 287 -10.11 1.87 -15.96
C PHE A 287 -9.94 0.39 -15.61
N ASP A 288 -9.58 0.05 -14.37
CA ASP A 288 -9.45 -1.34 -13.90
C ASP A 288 -10.76 -2.11 -14.09
N ASN A 289 -11.91 -1.43 -13.98
CA ASN A 289 -13.23 -2.03 -14.20
C ASN A 289 -13.37 -2.67 -15.59
N ILE A 290 -12.82 -2.03 -16.63
CA ILE A 290 -12.87 -2.56 -18.00
C ILE A 290 -11.99 -3.80 -18.13
N PHE A 291 -10.80 -3.79 -17.52
CA PHE A 291 -9.88 -4.93 -17.57
C PHE A 291 -10.36 -6.10 -16.70
N ARG A 292 -11.04 -5.85 -15.57
CA ARG A 292 -11.76 -6.86 -14.78
C ARG A 292 -12.84 -7.55 -15.61
N MET A 293 -13.63 -6.78 -16.38
CA MET A 293 -14.64 -7.33 -17.30
C MET A 293 -13.98 -8.18 -18.41
N ILE A 294 -12.92 -7.67 -19.04
CA ILE A 294 -12.19 -8.42 -20.09
C ILE A 294 -11.57 -9.70 -19.54
N LYS A 295 -10.99 -9.66 -18.33
CA LYS A 295 -10.44 -10.84 -17.65
C LYS A 295 -11.51 -11.91 -17.47
N LYS A 296 -12.72 -11.55 -17.01
CA LYS A 296 -13.82 -12.51 -16.88
C LYS A 296 -14.30 -13.08 -18.21
N LEU A 297 -14.36 -12.25 -19.25
CA LEU A 297 -14.66 -12.72 -20.61
C LEU A 297 -13.63 -13.75 -21.09
N TYR A 298 -12.35 -13.48 -20.85
CA TYR A 298 -11.25 -14.39 -21.15
C TYR A 298 -11.36 -15.71 -20.36
N GLU A 299 -11.49 -15.65 -19.03
CA GLU A 299 -11.59 -16.83 -18.15
C GLU A 299 -12.77 -17.75 -18.51
N THR A 300 -13.84 -17.19 -19.06
CA THR A 300 -15.07 -17.90 -19.46
C THR A 300 -15.22 -18.09 -20.97
N SER A 301 -14.14 -17.90 -21.73
CA SER A 301 -14.15 -18.02 -23.20
C SER A 301 -14.09 -19.46 -23.70
N THR A 302 -13.71 -20.41 -22.83
CA THR A 302 -13.69 -21.84 -23.15
C THR A 302 -14.47 -22.63 -22.10
N PRO A 303 -15.11 -23.75 -22.44
CA PRO A 303 -15.83 -24.58 -21.47
C PRO A 303 -14.94 -25.12 -20.34
N THR A 304 -13.66 -25.35 -20.64
CA THR A 304 -12.68 -25.88 -19.68
C THR A 304 -12.09 -24.80 -18.76
N GLY A 305 -12.32 -23.52 -19.06
CA GLY A 305 -11.72 -22.38 -18.37
C GLY A 305 -10.25 -22.13 -18.74
N LEU A 306 -9.75 -20.95 -18.41
CA LEU A 306 -8.37 -20.50 -18.65
C LEU A 306 -7.69 -20.08 -17.35
N VAL A 307 -6.37 -19.94 -17.39
CA VAL A 307 -5.53 -19.59 -16.23
C VAL A 307 -5.04 -18.15 -16.36
N THR A 308 -5.04 -17.42 -15.24
CA THR A 308 -4.50 -16.05 -15.11
C THR A 308 -3.50 -15.99 -13.96
N SER A 309 -2.58 -15.02 -13.97
CA SER A 309 -1.73 -14.73 -12.81
C SER A 309 -2.42 -13.74 -11.88
N TRP A 310 -2.44 -14.05 -10.60
CA TRP A 310 -2.92 -13.11 -9.59
C TRP A 310 -1.88 -11.98 -9.38
N PRO A 311 -2.29 -10.71 -9.21
CA PRO A 311 -1.35 -9.58 -9.10
C PRO A 311 -0.64 -9.45 -7.75
N VAL A 312 -0.96 -10.28 -6.77
CA VAL A 312 -0.41 -10.17 -5.41
C VAL A 312 0.26 -11.49 -5.02
N PRO A 313 1.43 -11.47 -4.35
CA PRO A 313 2.07 -12.68 -3.86
C PRO A 313 1.20 -13.45 -2.86
N GLY A 314 1.40 -14.76 -2.76
CA GLY A 314 0.87 -15.59 -1.68
C GLY A 314 -0.66 -15.71 -1.64
N ASN A 315 -1.34 -15.40 -2.75
CA ASN A 315 -2.80 -15.34 -2.87
C ASN A 315 -3.45 -14.32 -1.90
N LYS A 316 -2.69 -13.28 -1.50
CA LYS A 316 -3.20 -12.16 -0.70
C LYS A 316 -4.08 -11.23 -1.55
N GLY A 317 -4.88 -10.40 -0.89
CA GLY A 317 -5.85 -9.53 -1.55
C GLY A 317 -5.23 -8.29 -2.19
N VAL A 318 -4.27 -7.65 -1.51
CA VAL A 318 -3.66 -6.38 -1.95
C VAL A 318 -2.14 -6.43 -1.77
N HIS A 319 -1.39 -5.79 -2.69
CA HIS A 319 0.05 -5.61 -2.55
C HIS A 319 0.33 -4.26 -1.88
N PHE A 320 0.69 -4.29 -0.61
CA PHE A 320 0.77 -3.13 0.26
C PHE A 320 2.23 -2.67 0.45
N SER A 321 2.47 -1.36 0.49
CA SER A 321 3.75 -0.79 0.91
C SER A 321 3.57 0.39 1.84
N TRP A 322 4.25 0.34 2.98
CA TRP A 322 4.51 1.51 3.81
C TRP A 322 5.63 2.32 3.16
N THR A 323 5.42 3.63 3.01
CA THR A 323 6.42 4.55 2.48
C THR A 323 6.53 5.76 3.38
N TYR A 324 7.75 6.28 3.52
CA TYR A 324 8.04 7.41 4.39
C TYR A 324 8.87 8.43 3.63
N ASP A 325 8.37 9.66 3.55
CA ASP A 325 9.11 10.74 2.90
C ASP A 325 9.87 11.51 3.98
N ILE A 326 11.18 11.60 3.77
CA ILE A 326 12.14 12.14 4.73
C ILE A 326 12.70 13.45 4.16
N ASP A 327 11.92 14.51 4.38
CA ASP A 327 12.04 15.83 3.74
C ASP A 327 11.98 17.01 4.73
N ALA A 328 11.79 16.73 6.02
CA ALA A 328 11.72 17.71 7.09
C ALA A 328 12.82 17.52 8.14
N GLN A 329 13.23 18.60 8.82
CA GLN A 329 14.40 18.61 9.71
C GLN A 329 14.37 17.54 10.81
N ASP A 330 13.20 17.25 11.37
CA ASP A 330 12.99 16.26 12.44
C ASP A 330 12.65 14.87 11.90
N SER A 331 12.32 14.75 10.61
CA SER A 331 11.92 13.47 10.00
C SER A 331 13.02 12.42 9.99
N TYR A 332 14.28 12.84 9.96
CA TYR A 332 15.43 11.93 9.93
C TYR A 332 15.52 11.06 11.18
N GLU A 333 15.25 11.63 12.36
CA GLU A 333 15.32 10.90 13.64
C GLU A 333 14.09 10.02 13.82
N LEU A 334 12.92 10.53 13.47
CA LEU A 334 11.63 9.86 13.65
C LEU A 334 11.40 8.71 12.65
N ALA A 335 12.10 8.71 11.51
CA ALA A 335 12.14 7.58 10.59
C ALA A 335 12.53 6.27 11.29
N TYR A 336 13.45 6.34 12.26
CA TYR A 336 13.88 5.16 13.04
C TYR A 336 12.74 4.56 13.85
N GLU A 337 11.91 5.40 14.51
CA GLU A 337 10.80 4.90 15.33
C GLU A 337 9.70 4.24 14.48
N CYS A 338 9.37 4.81 13.31
CA CYS A 338 8.47 4.17 12.35
C CYS A 338 9.01 2.82 11.87
N ALA A 339 10.30 2.76 11.50
CA ALA A 339 10.95 1.55 11.02
C ALA A 339 11.03 0.47 12.11
N LYS A 340 11.32 0.86 13.35
CA LYS A 340 11.38 -0.02 14.53
C LYS A 340 10.01 -0.61 14.87
N ASP A 341 8.94 0.18 14.83
CA ASP A 341 7.57 -0.34 15.03
C ASP A 341 7.20 -1.37 13.95
N LEU A 342 7.53 -1.11 12.67
CA LEU A 342 7.33 -2.11 11.62
C LEU A 342 8.16 -3.38 11.87
N GLN A 343 9.42 -3.24 12.30
CA GLN A 343 10.30 -4.38 12.59
C GLN A 343 9.71 -5.27 13.70
N GLN A 344 9.21 -4.66 14.77
CA GLN A 344 8.56 -5.37 15.89
C GLN A 344 7.31 -6.15 15.44
N ARG A 345 6.67 -5.73 14.35
CA ARG A 345 5.51 -6.39 13.73
C ARG A 345 5.89 -7.39 12.63
N GLY A 346 7.18 -7.60 12.38
CA GLY A 346 7.67 -8.44 11.30
C GLY A 346 7.35 -7.89 9.90
N MET A 347 7.24 -6.57 9.77
CA MET A 347 6.94 -5.85 8.54
C MET A 347 8.13 -5.00 8.08
N GLY A 348 8.12 -4.67 6.79
CA GLY A 348 9.06 -3.74 6.17
C GLY A 348 8.35 -2.60 5.44
N GLY A 349 9.15 -1.64 4.98
CA GLY A 349 8.67 -0.48 4.24
C GLY A 349 9.78 0.21 3.46
N THR A 350 9.47 1.35 2.87
CA THR A 350 10.39 2.11 2.01
C THR A 350 10.61 3.50 2.58
N ILE A 351 11.86 3.87 2.83
CA ILE A 351 12.23 5.23 3.21
C ILE A 351 12.65 5.97 1.95
N ASN A 352 11.85 6.94 1.50
CA ASN A 352 12.26 7.87 0.45
C ASN A 352 13.06 8.99 1.10
N TRP A 353 14.38 8.91 0.97
CA TRP A 353 15.30 9.83 1.61
C TRP A 353 15.69 10.99 0.68
N GLN A 354 15.48 12.23 1.10
CA GLN A 354 15.92 13.39 0.32
C GLN A 354 17.45 13.48 0.35
N ALA A 355 18.13 13.49 -0.79
CA ALA A 355 19.58 13.66 -0.82
C ALA A 355 19.95 15.15 -0.72
N LYS A 356 19.66 15.80 0.41
CA LYS A 356 19.88 17.23 0.60
C LYS A 356 21.38 17.55 0.54
N ILE A 357 21.81 18.32 -0.47
CA ILE A 357 23.23 18.70 -0.70
C ILE A 357 23.49 20.22 -0.58
N VAL A 358 22.43 21.04 -0.57
CA VAL A 358 22.50 22.52 -0.52
C VAL A 358 21.82 23.07 0.72
N ARG A 359 22.51 23.93 1.50
CA ARG A 359 21.88 24.76 2.54
C ARG A 359 21.16 25.92 1.88
N ASP A 360 19.87 26.07 2.12
CA ASP A 360 19.01 27.05 1.44
C ASP A 360 17.77 27.40 2.29
N ALA A 361 16.80 28.10 1.71
CA ALA A 361 15.60 28.55 2.42
C ALA A 361 14.70 27.41 2.94
N TYR A 362 14.83 26.19 2.42
CA TYR A 362 14.13 25.00 2.93
C TYR A 362 14.85 24.34 4.10
N ASP A 363 16.19 24.40 4.14
CA ASP A 363 16.97 23.78 5.21
C ASP A 363 18.28 24.54 5.49
N VAL A 364 18.33 25.20 6.65
CA VAL A 364 19.47 26.02 7.08
C VAL A 364 20.37 25.31 8.10
N ALA A 365 19.95 24.22 8.75
CA ALA A 365 20.52 23.81 10.04
C ALA A 365 21.25 22.45 10.13
N SER A 366 21.01 21.41 9.30
CA SER A 366 21.27 20.03 9.79
C SER A 366 22.16 19.08 8.96
N PHE A 367 23.05 19.55 8.08
CA PHE A 367 23.82 18.68 7.16
C PHE A 367 24.68 17.55 7.78
N SER A 368 25.22 17.69 8.99
CA SER A 368 26.17 16.70 9.54
C SER A 368 25.50 15.54 10.29
N ASN A 369 24.35 15.76 10.94
CA ASN A 369 23.61 14.70 11.65
C ASN A 369 22.63 13.97 10.73
N TYR A 370 22.21 14.62 9.64
CA TYR A 370 21.25 14.14 8.65
C TYR A 370 21.50 12.69 8.21
N TYR A 371 22.70 12.41 7.68
CA TYR A 371 23.01 11.12 7.05
C TYR A 371 23.36 10.01 8.05
N ARG A 372 23.64 10.35 9.32
CA ARG A 372 23.89 9.34 10.36
C ARG A 372 22.65 8.49 10.66
N ASN A 373 21.46 9.08 10.53
CA ASN A 373 20.21 8.38 10.83
C ASN A 373 19.86 7.31 9.78
N ILE A 374 20.35 7.43 8.55
CA ILE A 374 20.23 6.36 7.54
C ILE A 374 20.82 5.07 8.09
N SER A 375 22.01 5.12 8.68
CA SER A 375 22.67 3.94 9.22
C SER A 375 21.90 3.30 10.37
N LEU A 376 21.18 4.09 11.18
CA LEU A 376 20.33 3.57 12.26
C LEU A 376 19.12 2.83 11.70
N VAL A 377 18.48 3.37 10.67
CA VAL A 377 17.34 2.74 10.00
C VAL A 377 17.79 1.49 9.24
N GLU A 378 18.89 1.56 8.51
CA GLU A 378 19.46 0.42 7.77
C GLU A 378 19.85 -0.73 8.71
N ALA A 379 20.35 -0.43 9.91
CA ALA A 379 20.70 -1.44 10.91
C ALA A 379 19.50 -2.27 11.40
N LEU A 380 18.26 -1.80 11.22
CA LEU A 380 17.05 -2.57 11.50
C LEU A 380 16.77 -3.66 10.46
N GLY A 381 17.30 -3.52 9.23
CA GLY A 381 17.26 -4.56 8.20
C GLY A 381 15.89 -4.84 7.58
N ASN A 382 14.86 -4.03 7.87
CA ASN A 382 13.50 -4.20 7.35
C ASN A 382 13.05 -3.09 6.38
N MET A 383 13.89 -2.07 6.15
CA MET A 383 13.56 -0.91 5.31
C MET A 383 14.37 -0.88 4.02
N GLU A 384 13.73 -0.52 2.92
CA GLU A 384 14.40 -0.13 1.67
C GLU A 384 14.83 1.35 1.76
N LEU A 385 16.07 1.65 1.33
CA LEU A 385 16.52 3.01 1.08
C LEU A 385 16.20 3.40 -0.38
N ALA A 386 15.29 4.36 -0.55
CA ALA A 386 14.85 4.92 -1.82
C ALA A 386 15.23 6.41 -1.92
N SER A 387 15.22 6.95 -3.14
CA SER A 387 15.51 8.37 -3.36
C SER A 387 14.25 9.23 -3.30
N HIS A 388 14.34 10.35 -2.58
CA HIS A 388 13.36 11.42 -2.60
C HIS A 388 13.88 12.70 -3.26
N SER A 389 14.59 12.54 -4.39
CA SER A 389 15.27 13.63 -5.11
C SER A 389 16.37 14.32 -4.27
N VAL A 390 16.94 15.42 -4.77
CA VAL A 390 17.98 16.22 -4.09
C VAL A 390 17.36 17.42 -3.38
N SER A 391 16.54 18.19 -4.09
CA SER A 391 16.10 19.50 -3.62
C SER A 391 14.72 19.51 -2.98
N HIS A 392 13.87 18.50 -3.23
CA HIS A 392 12.45 18.56 -2.90
C HIS A 392 11.79 19.81 -3.51
N SER A 393 12.11 20.09 -4.78
CA SER A 393 11.78 21.36 -5.45
C SER A 393 10.28 21.54 -5.69
N PRO A 394 9.69 22.71 -5.36
CA PRO A 394 8.30 23.04 -5.69
C PRO A 394 8.06 23.36 -7.17
N ASN A 395 9.11 23.43 -7.99
CA ASN A 395 9.05 23.73 -9.42
C ASN A 395 9.81 22.68 -10.26
N LEU A 396 9.88 21.43 -9.76
CA LEU A 396 10.53 20.29 -10.43
C LEU A 396 9.99 20.06 -11.85
N ASP A 397 8.70 20.28 -12.07
CA ASP A 397 8.00 20.15 -13.36
C ASP A 397 8.55 21.10 -14.45
N GLN A 398 9.25 22.16 -14.04
CA GLN A 398 9.88 23.13 -14.93
C GLN A 398 11.37 22.82 -15.22
N PHE A 399 11.95 21.82 -14.58
CA PHE A 399 13.37 21.55 -14.71
C PHE A 399 13.72 21.05 -16.12
N PRO A 400 14.85 21.52 -16.70
CA PRO A 400 15.39 20.89 -17.90
C PRO A 400 15.83 19.45 -17.59
N ILE A 401 15.92 18.62 -18.63
CA ILE A 401 16.40 17.23 -18.50
C ILE A 401 17.78 17.17 -17.83
N GLY A 402 18.67 18.12 -18.15
CA GLY A 402 20.06 18.11 -17.72
C GLY A 402 21.01 17.63 -18.83
N THR A 403 22.29 17.64 -18.51
CA THR A 403 23.44 17.33 -19.35
C THR A 403 23.94 15.89 -19.19
N GLY A 404 23.52 15.18 -18.15
CA GLY A 404 24.04 13.85 -17.79
C GLY A 404 25.40 13.91 -17.10
N LYS A 405 25.91 15.12 -16.80
CA LYS A 405 27.20 15.40 -16.18
C LYS A 405 27.08 16.07 -14.80
N GLU A 406 25.87 16.13 -14.25
CA GLU A 406 25.58 16.67 -12.92
C GLU A 406 26.33 15.91 -11.82
N ILE A 407 27.28 16.56 -11.16
CA ILE A 407 28.15 15.93 -10.15
C ILE A 407 27.95 16.62 -8.79
N PHE A 408 27.83 15.83 -7.73
CA PHE A 408 28.06 16.27 -6.35
C PHE A 408 29.56 16.27 -6.05
N ASN A 409 30.06 17.31 -5.39
CA ASN A 409 31.48 17.45 -5.04
C ASN A 409 31.59 18.29 -3.76
N GLY A 410 31.13 17.67 -2.68
CA GLY A 410 30.99 18.28 -1.36
C GLY A 410 29.83 19.29 -1.26
N PRO A 411 29.48 19.69 -0.02
CA PRO A 411 28.36 20.59 0.28
C PRO A 411 28.64 22.06 -0.04
N GLU A 412 29.90 22.41 -0.35
CA GLU A 412 30.28 23.77 -0.72
C GLU A 412 30.05 24.00 -2.23
N TYR A 413 29.56 25.20 -2.56
CA TYR A 413 29.44 25.61 -3.95
C TYR A 413 30.84 25.77 -4.60
N LYS A 414 31.20 24.86 -5.51
CA LYS A 414 32.49 24.88 -6.25
C LYS A 414 32.32 25.06 -7.76
N GLY A 415 31.41 25.94 -8.17
CA GLY A 415 31.41 26.58 -9.50
C GLY A 415 31.19 25.72 -10.76
N ASN A 416 31.03 24.39 -10.67
CA ASN A 416 30.70 23.49 -11.79
C ASN A 416 29.94 22.20 -11.34
N ASN A 417 29.41 22.19 -10.12
CA ASN A 417 28.72 21.05 -9.52
C ASN A 417 27.20 21.21 -9.67
N TYR A 418 26.46 20.10 -9.56
CA TYR A 418 25.01 20.16 -9.39
C TYR A 418 24.69 20.79 -8.03
N TYR A 419 24.01 21.93 -8.07
CA TYR A 419 23.73 22.74 -6.88
C TYR A 419 22.36 23.43 -7.02
N PRO A 420 21.26 22.66 -6.86
CA PRO A 420 19.92 23.23 -6.88
C PRO A 420 19.73 24.08 -5.60
N PHE A 421 19.48 25.37 -5.76
CA PHE A 421 19.31 26.30 -4.65
C PHE A 421 17.88 26.79 -4.56
N ILE A 422 17.26 26.67 -3.37
CA ILE A 422 15.88 27.14 -3.11
C ILE A 422 15.90 28.53 -2.46
N GLY A 423 15.34 29.51 -3.16
CA GLY A 423 15.09 30.85 -2.62
C GLY A 423 13.64 31.04 -2.16
N GLN A 424 13.42 32.02 -1.30
CA GLN A 424 12.09 32.45 -0.83
C GLN A 424 11.74 33.82 -1.46
N CYS A 425 10.55 33.94 -2.05
CA CYS A 425 10.03 35.23 -2.54
C CYS A 425 9.41 36.01 -1.36
N LEU A 426 9.73 37.31 -1.21
CA LEU A 426 9.14 38.18 -0.19
C LEU A 426 7.91 38.91 -0.77
N ASP A 427 6.73 38.69 -0.17
CA ASP A 427 5.42 39.37 -0.34
C ASP A 427 4.86 39.53 -1.78
N PRO A 428 3.66 38.99 -2.11
CA PRO A 428 2.99 39.17 -3.41
C PRO A 428 2.50 40.60 -3.71
N THR A 429 2.66 41.58 -2.81
CA THR A 429 2.18 42.96 -2.98
C THR A 429 3.24 44.06 -2.89
N ASN A 430 4.51 43.74 -2.63
CA ASN A 430 5.56 44.75 -2.45
C ASN A 430 6.85 44.40 -3.19
N THR A 431 7.24 45.28 -4.10
CA THR A 431 8.57 45.31 -4.74
C THR A 431 9.66 45.50 -3.67
N GLY A 432 10.36 44.43 -3.29
CA GLY A 432 11.43 44.48 -2.29
C GLY A 432 12.44 43.34 -2.43
N ALA A 433 13.71 43.65 -2.19
CA ALA A 433 14.86 42.76 -2.42
C ALA A 433 14.93 41.56 -1.45
N TRP A 434 15.48 40.44 -1.95
CA TRP A 434 15.74 39.15 -1.28
C TRP A 434 16.27 39.24 0.16
N SER A 435 15.87 38.30 1.03
CA SER A 435 16.51 38.08 2.34
C SER A 435 17.72 37.13 2.27
N THR A 436 17.90 36.38 1.18
CA THR A 436 19.09 35.53 0.92
C THR A 436 19.48 35.61 -0.56
N ILE A 437 20.78 35.72 -0.85
CA ILE A 437 21.34 36.04 -2.18
C ILE A 437 20.98 34.93 -3.19
N VAL A 438 20.04 35.18 -4.09
CA VAL A 438 19.76 34.31 -5.26
C VAL A 438 20.38 34.94 -6.51
N PRO A 439 21.00 34.16 -7.42
CA PRO A 439 21.67 34.70 -8.62
C PRO A 439 20.78 35.44 -9.63
N ASN A 440 19.45 35.40 -9.53
CA ASN A 440 18.56 36.05 -10.50
C ASN A 440 17.25 36.56 -9.88
N ALA A 441 17.15 37.89 -9.69
CA ALA A 441 16.03 38.53 -9.00
C ALA A 441 14.71 38.65 -9.78
N THR A 442 14.73 38.41 -11.09
CA THR A 442 13.59 38.73 -11.98
C THR A 442 12.43 37.71 -11.91
N ILE A 443 12.63 36.56 -11.25
CA ILE A 443 11.66 35.43 -11.22
C ILE A 443 10.48 35.67 -10.26
N CYS A 444 10.66 36.46 -9.19
CA CYS A 444 9.58 36.84 -8.28
C CYS A 444 8.79 38.08 -8.79
N GLU A 445 9.30 38.80 -9.81
CA GLU A 445 8.67 40.01 -10.36
C GLU A 445 7.61 39.70 -11.44
N THR A 446 7.46 38.43 -11.85
CA THR A 446 6.45 38.04 -12.84
C THR A 446 5.10 37.77 -12.16
N PRO A 447 4.00 38.47 -12.54
CA PRO A 447 2.71 38.48 -11.84
C PRO A 447 1.94 37.13 -11.82
N ASN A 448 2.53 36.06 -12.32
CA ASN A 448 1.99 34.71 -12.42
C ASN A 448 2.73 33.67 -11.56
N ASN A 449 3.79 34.06 -10.81
CA ASN A 449 4.46 33.13 -9.90
C ASN A 449 3.73 33.07 -8.56
N SER A 450 2.85 32.08 -8.39
CA SER A 450 2.11 31.83 -7.14
C SER A 450 2.91 31.10 -6.06
N LEU A 451 4.17 30.74 -6.34
CA LEU A 451 5.00 29.95 -5.42
C LEU A 451 5.82 30.86 -4.51
N TYR A 452 5.71 30.61 -3.20
CA TYR A 452 6.46 31.32 -2.17
C TYR A 452 7.95 30.93 -2.14
N PHE A 453 8.28 29.77 -2.70
CA PHE A 453 9.64 29.24 -2.82
C PHE A 453 9.93 28.80 -4.26
N TYR A 454 11.18 28.95 -4.70
CA TYR A 454 11.58 28.63 -6.08
C TYR A 454 13.01 28.09 -6.14
N THR A 455 13.22 27.04 -6.93
CA THR A 455 14.53 26.41 -7.12
C THR A 455 15.20 26.88 -8.40
N VAL A 456 16.46 27.28 -8.31
CA VAL A 456 17.33 27.62 -9.43
C VAL A 456 18.49 26.61 -9.55
N GLY A 457 19.01 26.44 -10.77
CA GLY A 457 20.13 25.52 -11.02
C GLY A 457 19.77 24.03 -10.99
N GLY A 458 18.48 23.70 -10.92
CA GLY A 458 17.98 22.33 -10.93
C GLY A 458 17.93 21.70 -12.33
N SER A 459 18.00 20.37 -12.39
CA SER A 459 17.76 19.57 -13.59
C SER A 459 17.25 18.17 -13.20
N LEU A 460 16.43 17.54 -14.04
CA LEU A 460 15.86 16.23 -13.72
C LEU A 460 16.94 15.14 -13.54
N LEU A 461 17.96 15.13 -14.40
CA LEU A 461 19.09 14.22 -14.24
C LEU A 461 19.88 14.51 -12.98
N GLY A 462 20.06 15.78 -12.61
CA GLY A 462 20.67 16.15 -11.33
C GLY A 462 19.89 15.60 -10.14
N GLU A 463 18.58 15.84 -10.09
CA GLU A 463 17.70 15.32 -9.03
C GLU A 463 17.75 13.79 -8.91
N ALA A 464 17.82 13.07 -10.04
CA ALA A 464 17.82 11.61 -10.07
C ALA A 464 19.21 11.01 -9.82
N ARG A 465 20.23 11.39 -10.60
CA ARG A 465 21.55 10.72 -10.58
C ARG A 465 22.37 11.10 -9.37
N VAL A 466 22.27 12.36 -8.92
CA VAL A 466 23.03 12.82 -7.75
C VAL A 466 22.44 12.25 -6.48
N SER A 467 21.11 12.24 -6.32
CA SER A 467 20.49 11.63 -5.15
C SER A 467 20.83 10.15 -5.02
N LYS A 468 20.73 9.39 -6.13
CA LYS A 468 21.14 7.99 -6.18
C LYS A 468 22.58 7.80 -5.73
N PHE A 469 23.51 8.56 -6.31
CA PHE A 469 24.94 8.47 -5.95
C PHE A 469 25.18 8.76 -4.47
N VAL A 470 24.63 9.85 -3.93
CA VAL A 470 24.83 10.25 -2.54
C VAL A 470 24.32 9.16 -1.60
N LEU A 471 23.09 8.68 -1.81
CA LEU A 471 22.46 7.67 -0.95
C LEU A 471 23.16 6.31 -1.03
N GLU A 472 23.58 5.87 -2.23
CA GLU A 472 24.34 4.62 -2.38
C GLU A 472 25.75 4.72 -1.74
N ALA A 473 26.39 5.90 -1.78
CA ALA A 473 27.74 6.11 -1.25
C ALA A 473 27.80 6.16 0.29
N ILE A 474 26.73 6.59 0.94
CA ILE A 474 26.65 6.71 2.40
C ILE A 474 25.99 5.51 3.09
N SER A 475 25.33 4.64 2.31
CA SER A 475 24.71 3.42 2.83
C SER A 475 25.74 2.53 3.49
N ILE A 476 25.45 2.06 4.71
CA ILE A 476 26.31 1.10 5.43
C ILE A 476 26.03 -0.35 5.03
N THR A 477 24.93 -0.57 4.30
CA THR A 477 24.52 -1.89 3.79
C THR A 477 24.90 -2.12 2.33
N ASN A 478 25.55 -1.14 1.69
CA ASN A 478 25.74 -1.09 0.23
C ASN A 478 24.41 -1.20 -0.52
N ALA A 479 23.40 -0.49 -0.03
CA ALA A 479 22.07 -0.43 -0.64
C ALA A 479 22.18 0.00 -2.11
N LYS A 480 21.36 -0.62 -2.95
CA LYS A 480 21.14 -0.18 -4.33
C LYS A 480 19.84 0.59 -4.39
N VAL A 481 19.92 1.87 -4.72
CA VAL A 481 18.75 2.74 -4.70
C VAL A 481 18.00 2.57 -6.03
N THR A 482 16.98 1.71 -6.04
CA THR A 482 16.20 1.36 -7.24
C THR A 482 14.85 2.05 -7.34
N SER A 483 14.36 2.59 -6.23
CA SER A 483 13.06 3.27 -6.14
C SER A 483 13.24 4.79 -6.00
N PHE A 484 12.31 5.53 -6.59
CA PHE A 484 12.31 7.00 -6.61
C PHE A 484 10.93 7.57 -6.32
N ARG A 485 10.88 8.66 -5.55
CA ARG A 485 9.69 9.51 -5.41
C ARG A 485 10.11 10.96 -5.55
N THR A 486 9.40 11.72 -6.37
CA THR A 486 9.61 13.16 -6.51
C THR A 486 9.13 13.90 -5.26
N GLY A 487 9.81 14.98 -4.89
CA GLY A 487 9.25 15.94 -3.93
C GLY A 487 7.94 16.53 -4.43
N HIS A 488 7.02 16.80 -3.50
CA HIS A 488 5.67 17.31 -3.77
C HIS A 488 4.84 16.48 -4.78
N LEU A 489 5.23 15.23 -5.06
CA LEU A 489 4.60 14.36 -6.08
C LEU A 489 4.50 15.00 -7.48
N LEU A 490 5.37 15.97 -7.78
CA LEU A 490 5.43 16.59 -9.10
C LEU A 490 5.93 15.58 -10.11
N TYR A 491 5.15 15.31 -11.15
CA TYR A 491 5.48 14.31 -12.15
C TYR A 491 5.78 14.94 -13.52
N PRO A 492 6.99 15.47 -13.77
CA PRO A 492 7.39 16.01 -15.07
C PRO A 492 7.25 14.99 -16.20
N ASP A 493 6.85 15.44 -17.39
CA ASP A 493 6.69 14.58 -18.57
C ASP A 493 7.93 13.70 -18.79
N ALA A 494 9.13 14.29 -18.71
CA ALA A 494 10.37 13.58 -19.00
C ALA A 494 10.91 12.67 -17.89
N LEU A 495 10.28 12.66 -16.70
CA LEU A 495 10.76 11.92 -15.54
C LEU A 495 10.96 10.42 -15.83
N PRO A 496 10.03 9.68 -16.46
CA PRO A 496 10.19 8.22 -16.63
C PRO A 496 11.47 7.83 -17.37
N GLN A 497 11.82 8.53 -18.46
CA GLN A 497 13.05 8.24 -19.21
C GLN A 497 14.31 8.74 -18.49
N VAL A 498 14.21 9.79 -17.68
CA VAL A 498 15.31 10.26 -16.83
C VAL A 498 15.62 9.22 -15.75
N LEU A 499 14.60 8.68 -15.07
CA LEU A 499 14.75 7.64 -14.08
C LEU A 499 15.38 6.37 -14.68
N GLN A 500 14.91 5.95 -15.87
CA GLN A 500 15.51 4.81 -16.58
C GLN A 500 16.99 5.07 -16.89
N ALA A 501 17.34 6.26 -17.39
CA ALA A 501 18.72 6.62 -17.71
C ALA A 501 19.62 6.65 -16.47
N ALA A 502 19.10 7.13 -15.34
CA ALA A 502 19.79 7.15 -14.05
C ALA A 502 19.85 5.78 -13.35
N GLY A 503 19.22 4.74 -13.92
CA GLY A 503 19.29 3.37 -13.41
C GLY A 503 18.32 3.05 -12.27
N PHE A 504 17.22 3.79 -12.17
CA PHE A 504 16.07 3.39 -11.35
C PHE A 504 15.22 2.33 -12.06
N LYS A 505 14.37 1.65 -11.29
CA LYS A 505 13.42 0.64 -11.78
C LYS A 505 11.99 0.93 -11.34
N TYR A 506 11.81 1.57 -10.20
CA TYR A 506 10.52 1.77 -9.57
C TYR A 506 10.30 3.24 -9.24
N SER A 507 9.07 3.69 -9.38
CA SER A 507 8.65 5.05 -9.05
C SER A 507 7.33 5.05 -8.30
N SER A 508 7.14 6.03 -7.41
CA SER A 508 5.88 6.29 -6.70
C SER A 508 5.64 7.79 -6.63
N SER A 509 5.53 8.42 -7.80
CA SER A 509 5.42 9.87 -7.99
C SER A 509 4.01 10.30 -8.44
N GLY A 510 3.19 9.40 -8.98
CA GLY A 510 1.79 9.67 -9.32
C GLY A 510 0.81 9.24 -8.22
N ALA A 511 -0.36 9.86 -8.13
CA ALA A 511 -1.44 9.46 -7.20
C ALA A 511 -2.46 8.52 -7.86
N SER A 512 -2.97 7.52 -7.14
CA SER A 512 -3.74 6.41 -7.72
C SER A 512 -5.07 6.85 -8.32
N ASN A 513 -5.80 7.73 -7.65
CA ASN A 513 -7.08 8.22 -8.18
C ASN A 513 -6.86 9.17 -9.34
N ASP A 514 -5.86 10.07 -9.28
CA ASP A 514 -5.46 10.93 -10.41
C ASP A 514 -5.04 10.13 -11.65
N ARG A 515 -4.29 9.04 -11.45
CA ARG A 515 -3.92 8.09 -12.51
C ARG A 515 -5.03 7.11 -12.87
N ASN A 516 -6.16 7.20 -12.17
CA ASN A 516 -7.41 6.49 -12.41
C ASN A 516 -7.27 4.95 -12.43
N THR A 517 -6.44 4.43 -11.51
CA THR A 517 -6.17 3.01 -11.34
C THR A 517 -5.65 2.71 -9.94
N HIS A 518 -5.98 1.52 -9.45
CA HIS A 518 -5.41 0.93 -8.24
C HIS A 518 -4.46 -0.22 -8.57
N MET A 519 -3.98 -0.29 -9.81
CA MET A 519 -2.99 -1.26 -10.26
C MET A 519 -1.64 -0.56 -10.47
N PRO A 520 -0.51 -1.27 -10.33
CA PRO A 520 0.75 -0.74 -10.81
C PRO A 520 0.74 -0.72 -12.34
N TYR A 521 1.56 0.14 -12.93
CA TYR A 521 1.61 0.27 -14.38
C TYR A 521 3.02 0.51 -14.90
N GLN A 522 3.23 0.19 -16.18
CA GLN A 522 4.47 0.53 -16.88
C GLN A 522 4.44 2.01 -17.24
N ALA A 523 5.48 2.75 -16.88
CA ALA A 523 5.64 4.13 -17.33
C ALA A 523 6.01 4.21 -18.83
N PHE A 524 5.72 5.36 -19.42
CA PHE A 524 5.92 5.62 -20.84
C PHE A 524 6.84 6.82 -21.05
N TYR A 525 7.56 6.79 -22.16
CA TYR A 525 8.43 7.89 -22.57
C TYR A 525 7.62 9.19 -22.67
N SER A 526 8.04 10.23 -21.96
CA SER A 526 7.37 11.54 -21.89
C SER A 526 5.91 11.48 -21.45
N GLN A 527 5.56 10.50 -20.60
CA GLN A 527 4.19 10.22 -20.17
C GLN A 527 3.19 10.18 -21.34
N ALA A 528 3.66 9.72 -22.50
CA ALA A 528 2.82 9.41 -23.65
C ALA A 528 2.30 7.98 -23.50
N TYR A 529 2.13 7.26 -24.59
CA TYR A 529 1.76 5.84 -24.56
C TYR A 529 2.30 5.06 -25.76
N ASN A 530 3.26 5.65 -26.47
CA ASN A 530 3.78 5.15 -27.74
C ASN A 530 4.98 4.19 -27.55
N GLN A 531 5.73 4.41 -26.48
CA GLN A 531 6.96 3.69 -26.13
C GLN A 531 7.05 3.51 -24.62
N THR A 532 7.23 2.28 -24.17
CA THR A 532 7.44 1.98 -22.75
C THR A 532 8.86 2.33 -22.35
N VAL A 533 9.04 2.79 -21.11
CA VAL A 533 10.34 2.79 -20.43
C VAL A 533 10.35 1.68 -19.37
N ASP A 534 11.51 1.15 -19.03
CA ASP A 534 11.71 0.10 -18.02
C ASP A 534 11.62 0.65 -16.59
N ILE A 535 10.54 1.37 -16.32
CA ILE A 535 10.13 1.90 -15.02
C ILE A 535 8.71 1.40 -14.72
N LEU A 536 8.53 0.80 -13.55
CA LEU A 536 7.22 0.49 -13.00
C LEU A 536 6.80 1.58 -12.01
N GLU A 537 5.61 2.11 -12.22
CA GLU A 537 4.99 3.04 -11.30
C GLU A 537 4.06 2.29 -10.33
N PHE A 538 4.20 2.59 -9.04
CA PHE A 538 3.24 2.24 -8.00
C PHE A 538 2.64 3.52 -7.43
N PRO A 539 1.46 3.94 -7.93
CA PRO A 539 0.93 5.24 -7.55
C PRO A 539 0.53 5.29 -6.07
N LEU A 540 0.65 6.46 -5.46
CA LEU A 540 0.28 6.71 -4.07
C LEU A 540 -1.22 6.49 -3.85
N SER A 541 -1.60 5.67 -2.88
CA SER A 541 -3.01 5.34 -2.60
C SER A 541 -3.62 6.21 -1.51
N ALA A 542 -2.85 6.57 -0.49
CA ALA A 542 -3.25 7.43 0.62
C ALA A 542 -1.99 8.00 1.31
N SER A 543 -2.14 9.12 2.00
CA SER A 543 -1.11 9.74 2.82
C SER A 543 -1.68 10.27 4.13
N ASP A 544 -0.79 10.76 5.00
CA ASP A 544 -1.08 11.63 6.14
C ASP A 544 -1.33 13.10 5.74
N GLU A 545 -1.15 13.46 4.46
CA GLU A 545 -1.42 14.80 3.90
C GLU A 545 -0.74 15.95 4.68
N ASP A 546 0.45 15.71 5.22
CA ASP A 546 1.23 16.65 6.05
C ASP A 546 0.50 17.13 7.33
N GLY A 547 -0.58 16.46 7.73
CA GLY A 547 -1.47 16.87 8.82
C GLY A 547 -1.67 15.82 9.91
N GLN A 548 -2.67 16.09 10.76
CA GLN A 548 -3.16 15.13 11.75
C GLN A 548 -4.06 14.10 11.07
N ILE A 549 -3.82 12.81 11.35
CA ILE A 549 -4.52 11.69 10.72
C ILE A 549 -5.74 11.22 11.53
N ASN A 550 -5.71 11.29 12.87
CA ASN A 550 -6.83 10.83 13.71
C ASN A 550 -7.75 11.96 14.24
N GLY A 551 -7.36 13.24 14.12
CA GLY A 551 -8.13 14.37 14.67
C GLY A 551 -8.84 15.28 13.66
N ASP A 552 -8.30 15.46 12.45
CA ASP A 552 -8.74 16.55 11.56
C ASP A 552 -9.45 16.11 10.27
N TRP A 553 -9.45 14.82 9.90
CA TRP A 553 -10.01 14.39 8.61
C TRP A 553 -11.45 13.88 8.66
N TYR A 554 -12.38 14.80 8.89
CA TYR A 554 -13.76 14.66 8.42
C TYR A 554 -13.89 15.22 6.99
N GLY A 555 -13.70 14.36 5.97
CA GLY A 555 -14.17 14.68 4.62
C GLY A 555 -15.71 14.65 4.54
N PRO A 556 -16.37 15.49 3.72
CA PRO A 556 -17.76 15.89 3.93
C PRO A 556 -18.77 14.80 3.57
N GLY A 557 -19.70 14.53 4.50
CA GLY A 557 -21.02 13.97 4.25
C GLY A 557 -21.11 12.45 4.21
N GLU A 558 -21.13 11.79 5.37
CA GLU A 558 -22.16 10.81 5.76
C GLU A 558 -21.93 10.39 7.23
N GLY A 559 -22.99 10.49 8.04
CA GLY A 559 -22.93 10.41 9.50
C GLY A 559 -22.56 9.04 10.06
N THR A 560 -22.18 9.08 11.35
CA THR A 560 -22.17 7.96 12.32
C THR A 560 -21.69 6.62 11.76
N LEU A 561 -20.38 6.46 11.58
CA LEU A 561 -19.77 5.14 11.61
C LEU A 561 -19.67 4.69 13.07
N GLN A 562 -19.68 3.38 13.34
CA GLN A 562 -19.65 2.85 14.72
C GLN A 562 -18.46 3.35 15.56
N ASP A 563 -17.35 3.82 14.94
CA ASP A 563 -16.25 4.61 15.57
C ASP A 563 -15.78 5.87 14.78
N GLY A 564 -15.89 5.94 13.44
CA GLY A 564 -15.59 7.15 12.63
C GLY A 564 -14.15 7.34 12.11
N SER A 565 -13.19 6.48 12.44
CA SER A 565 -11.75 6.76 12.27
C SER A 565 -11.21 6.71 10.81
N TYR A 566 -10.13 7.45 10.52
CA TYR A 566 -9.45 7.39 9.20
C TYR A 566 -8.91 5.99 8.89
N ALA A 567 -8.39 5.28 9.91
CA ALA A 567 -7.94 3.88 9.76
C ALA A 567 -9.07 2.95 9.28
N TYR A 568 -10.29 3.13 9.78
CA TYR A 568 -11.45 2.39 9.28
C TYR A 568 -11.76 2.74 7.82
N GLN A 569 -11.79 4.03 7.46
CA GLN A 569 -12.07 4.47 6.09
C GLN A 569 -11.05 3.88 5.10
N GLN A 570 -9.75 3.92 5.42
CA GLN A 570 -8.70 3.36 4.59
C GLN A 570 -8.78 1.82 4.52
N LEU A 571 -9.18 1.15 5.60
CA LEU A 571 -9.41 -0.29 5.58
C LEU A 571 -10.54 -0.67 4.62
N GLU A 572 -11.61 0.14 4.54
CA GLU A 572 -12.71 -0.09 3.59
C GLU A 572 -12.29 0.14 2.13
N VAL A 573 -11.42 1.12 1.86
CA VAL A 573 -10.81 1.28 0.53
C VAL A 573 -9.98 0.05 0.18
N LEU A 574 -9.10 -0.38 1.08
CA LEU A 574 -8.24 -1.55 0.91
C LEU A 574 -9.04 -2.83 0.66
N LYS A 575 -10.10 -3.08 1.46
CA LYS A 575 -11.00 -4.25 1.29
C LYS A 575 -11.60 -4.31 -0.12
N LYS A 576 -12.04 -3.18 -0.67
CA LYS A 576 -12.59 -3.14 -2.04
C LYS A 576 -11.54 -3.49 -3.09
N MET A 577 -10.28 -3.12 -2.88
CA MET A 577 -9.16 -3.45 -3.78
C MET A 577 -8.76 -4.94 -3.72
N THR A 578 -9.03 -5.63 -2.61
CA THR A 578 -8.73 -7.06 -2.47
C THR A 578 -9.47 -7.95 -3.47
N VAL A 579 -10.59 -7.47 -4.02
CA VAL A 579 -11.46 -8.21 -4.95
C VAL A 579 -10.74 -8.54 -6.26
N TYR A 580 -9.78 -7.72 -6.69
CA TYR A 580 -9.11 -7.89 -7.99
C TYR A 580 -7.58 -7.83 -7.94
N GLY A 581 -6.98 -7.74 -6.75
CA GLY A 581 -5.53 -7.75 -6.58
C GLY A 581 -4.89 -6.38 -6.76
N GLY A 582 -5.47 -5.33 -6.20
CA GLY A 582 -4.92 -3.97 -6.29
C GLY A 582 -3.59 -3.78 -5.55
N GLN A 583 -3.04 -2.59 -5.69
CA GLN A 583 -1.80 -2.14 -5.07
C GLN A 583 -2.11 -0.98 -4.12
N TYR A 584 -1.56 -0.97 -2.92
CA TYR A 584 -1.84 0.05 -1.92
C TYR A 584 -0.55 0.63 -1.36
N THR A 585 -0.26 1.88 -1.67
CA THR A 585 0.92 2.60 -1.18
C THR A 585 0.47 3.66 -0.18
N PHE A 586 0.90 3.56 1.07
CA PHE A 586 0.61 4.55 2.10
C PHE A 586 1.85 5.40 2.40
N LEU A 587 1.69 6.72 2.43
CA LEU A 587 2.75 7.68 2.77
C LEU A 587 2.55 8.27 4.17
N ILE A 588 3.59 8.23 4.99
CA ILE A 588 3.71 8.99 6.24
C ILE A 588 4.91 9.94 6.13
N HIS A 589 4.75 11.19 6.51
CA HIS A 589 5.86 12.11 6.79
C HIS A 589 6.17 12.02 8.28
N PRO A 590 7.30 11.42 8.71
CA PRO A 590 7.64 11.22 10.12
C PRO A 590 8.02 12.53 10.83
N THR A 591 7.16 13.54 10.91
CA THR A 591 7.50 14.86 11.47
C THR A 591 6.61 15.25 12.64
N THR A 592 7.12 16.09 13.53
CA THR A 592 6.37 16.75 14.61
C THR A 592 5.72 18.07 14.18
N HIS A 593 6.01 18.56 12.97
CA HIS A 593 5.50 19.82 12.44
C HIS A 593 4.39 19.56 11.42
N ALA A 594 3.34 20.38 11.46
CA ALA A 594 2.32 20.44 10.42
C ALA A 594 2.53 21.67 9.55
N VAL A 595 1.76 21.74 8.46
CA VAL A 595 1.42 22.98 7.77
C VAL A 595 1.15 24.11 8.80
N PRO A 596 1.59 25.37 8.55
CA PRO A 596 1.48 26.44 9.53
C PRO A 596 0.05 26.61 10.08
N GLY A 597 -0.14 26.42 11.39
CA GLY A 597 -1.42 26.63 12.08
C GLY A 597 -1.93 25.45 12.92
N VAL A 598 -1.32 24.27 12.84
CA VAL A 598 -1.69 23.10 13.67
C VAL A 598 -0.60 22.84 14.72
N VAL A 599 -0.98 22.79 16.01
CA VAL A 599 -0.03 22.73 17.13
C VAL A 599 -0.42 21.58 18.07
N ALA A 600 0.34 20.48 18.02
CA ALA A 600 0.60 19.43 19.05
C ALA A 600 0.50 17.97 18.51
N SER A 601 1.45 17.14 18.95
CA SER A 601 1.50 15.66 18.90
C SER A 601 1.33 14.90 17.55
N LEU A 602 1.68 15.53 16.43
CA LEU A 602 1.53 14.94 15.08
C LEU A 602 2.27 13.62 14.86
N PHE A 603 3.50 13.48 15.36
CA PHE A 603 4.23 12.23 15.15
C PHE A 603 3.60 11.05 15.90
N SER A 604 3.20 11.23 17.16
CA SER A 604 2.51 10.18 17.93
C SER A 604 1.17 9.80 17.31
N ASP A 605 0.46 10.76 16.71
CA ASP A 605 -0.79 10.52 15.99
C ASP A 605 -0.59 9.65 14.73
N LYS A 606 0.44 9.97 13.93
CA LYS A 606 0.84 9.20 12.75
C LYS A 606 1.33 7.79 13.11
N LEU A 607 2.11 7.68 14.19
CA LEU A 607 2.59 6.38 14.69
C LEU A 607 1.43 5.54 15.21
N ALA A 608 0.50 6.13 15.99
CA ALA A 608 -0.70 5.43 16.46
C ALA A 608 -1.55 4.90 15.29
N PHE A 609 -1.72 5.71 14.23
CA PHE A 609 -2.38 5.25 13.01
C PHE A 609 -1.65 4.07 12.38
N GLN A 610 -0.32 4.13 12.22
CA GLN A 610 0.47 3.02 11.68
C GLN A 610 0.23 1.74 12.49
N GLN A 611 0.28 1.84 13.82
CA GLN A 611 0.10 0.70 14.72
C GLN A 611 -1.29 0.07 14.56
N VAL A 612 -2.33 0.90 14.59
CA VAL A 612 -3.73 0.47 14.41
C VAL A 612 -3.95 -0.11 13.01
N PHE A 613 -3.47 0.55 11.96
CA PHE A 613 -3.70 0.11 10.60
C PHE A 613 -2.90 -1.15 10.25
N ALA A 614 -1.63 -1.22 10.64
CA ALA A 614 -0.77 -2.40 10.45
C ALA A 614 -1.39 -3.66 11.08
N SER A 615 -1.98 -3.54 12.28
CA SER A 615 -2.67 -4.68 12.94
C SER A 615 -3.90 -5.18 12.16
N LYS A 616 -4.57 -4.31 11.40
CA LYS A 616 -5.80 -4.65 10.66
C LYS A 616 -5.54 -5.24 9.27
N ILE A 617 -4.39 -4.99 8.65
CA ILE A 617 -4.14 -5.36 7.24
C ILE A 617 -3.51 -6.74 7.03
N GLY A 618 -2.89 -7.37 8.04
CA GLY A 618 -2.00 -8.53 7.85
C GLY A 618 -2.62 -9.74 7.11
N ASN A 619 -3.90 -10.03 7.34
CA ASN A 619 -4.57 -11.13 6.63
C ASN A 619 -5.01 -10.76 5.21
N LEU A 620 -5.20 -9.47 4.92
CA LEU A 620 -5.68 -8.95 3.65
C LEU A 620 -4.54 -8.64 2.67
N ALA A 621 -3.39 -8.22 3.20
CA ALA A 621 -2.29 -7.68 2.42
C ALA A 621 -1.07 -8.62 2.37
N TYR A 622 -0.29 -8.46 1.31
CA TYR A 622 1.13 -8.78 1.28
C TYR A 622 1.88 -7.47 1.46
N VAL A 623 2.57 -7.30 2.60
CA VAL A 623 3.32 -6.08 2.93
C VAL A 623 4.74 -6.23 2.42
N ASP A 624 5.19 -5.29 1.59
CA ASP A 624 6.52 -5.31 0.97
C ASP A 624 7.10 -3.90 0.82
N THR A 625 8.39 -3.82 0.56
CA THR A 625 9.11 -2.65 0.08
C THR A 625 8.73 -2.31 -1.36
N MET A 626 9.07 -1.11 -1.84
CA MET A 626 8.88 -0.69 -3.22
C MET A 626 9.74 -1.50 -4.21
N ALA A 627 10.95 -1.89 -3.81
CA ALA A 627 11.81 -2.79 -4.56
C ALA A 627 11.26 -4.20 -4.62
N GLY A 628 10.88 -4.79 -3.48
CA GLY A 628 10.37 -6.17 -3.42
C GLY A 628 9.10 -6.36 -4.25
N ARG A 629 8.16 -5.42 -4.14
CA ARG A 629 6.98 -5.41 -5.01
C ARG A 629 7.33 -5.17 -6.48
N GLY A 630 8.28 -4.27 -6.73
CA GLY A 630 8.85 -3.99 -8.04
C GLY A 630 9.34 -5.26 -8.73
N ASP A 631 10.22 -5.99 -8.06
CA ASP A 631 10.83 -7.23 -8.53
C ASP A 631 9.77 -8.31 -8.79
N PHE A 632 8.80 -8.45 -7.88
CA PHE A 632 7.69 -9.37 -8.08
C PHE A 632 6.88 -9.02 -9.32
N HIS A 633 6.50 -7.75 -9.50
CA HIS A 633 5.67 -7.33 -10.63
C HIS A 633 6.42 -7.46 -11.96
N ASP A 634 7.70 -7.08 -12.00
CA ASP A 634 8.58 -7.23 -13.16
C ASP A 634 8.74 -8.72 -13.56
N ALA A 635 9.02 -9.60 -12.60
CA ALA A 635 9.07 -11.04 -12.85
C ALA A 635 7.71 -11.60 -13.30
N ARG A 636 6.62 -11.17 -12.66
CA ARG A 636 5.26 -11.64 -12.92
C ARG A 636 4.79 -11.28 -14.33
N ILE A 637 4.95 -10.02 -14.75
CA ILE A 637 4.49 -9.57 -16.08
C ILE A 637 5.34 -10.18 -17.21
N ALA A 638 6.56 -10.62 -16.91
CA ALA A 638 7.41 -11.36 -17.83
C ALA A 638 7.06 -12.87 -17.90
N ALA A 639 6.32 -13.41 -16.92
CA ALA A 639 5.99 -14.82 -16.86
C ALA A 639 5.05 -15.25 -18.00
N GLY A 640 5.42 -16.32 -18.70
CA GLY A 640 4.60 -16.93 -19.74
C GLY A 640 3.71 -18.04 -19.18
N ILE A 641 2.40 -17.92 -19.30
CA ILE A 641 1.45 -18.95 -18.85
C ILE A 641 0.77 -19.59 -20.06
N ASP A 642 0.96 -20.88 -20.21
CA ASP A 642 0.46 -21.68 -21.33
C ASP A 642 -0.34 -22.87 -20.79
N VAL A 643 -1.51 -23.12 -21.38
CA VAL A 643 -2.40 -24.23 -20.99
C VAL A 643 -2.60 -25.16 -22.17
N VAL A 644 -2.53 -26.46 -21.92
CA VAL A 644 -2.90 -27.51 -22.86
C VAL A 644 -3.87 -28.46 -22.17
N VAL A 645 -5.07 -28.62 -22.75
CA VAL A 645 -6.06 -29.59 -22.27
C VAL A 645 -6.11 -30.77 -23.24
N SER A 646 -5.97 -31.97 -22.70
CA SER A 646 -6.03 -33.24 -23.44
C SER A 646 -6.91 -34.22 -22.67
N GLY A 647 -8.10 -34.51 -23.20
CA GLY A 647 -9.10 -35.33 -22.51
C GLY A 647 -9.49 -34.72 -21.15
N SER A 648 -9.37 -35.51 -20.08
CA SER A 648 -9.66 -35.10 -18.70
C SER A 648 -8.47 -34.46 -17.97
N THR A 649 -7.39 -34.13 -18.68
CA THR A 649 -6.16 -33.59 -18.09
C THR A 649 -5.85 -32.20 -18.65
N ALA A 650 -5.55 -31.25 -17.77
CA ALA A 650 -4.99 -29.95 -18.12
C ALA A 650 -3.55 -29.84 -17.63
N THR A 651 -2.64 -29.43 -18.51
CA THR A 651 -1.25 -29.11 -18.19
C THR A 651 -1.05 -27.61 -18.30
N VAL A 652 -0.61 -26.98 -17.21
CA VAL A 652 -0.23 -25.56 -17.17
C VAL A 652 1.29 -25.48 -17.15
N THR A 653 1.87 -24.79 -18.13
CA THR A 653 3.30 -24.50 -18.21
C THR A 653 3.52 -23.03 -17.88
N VAL A 654 4.32 -22.76 -16.85
CA VAL A 654 4.73 -21.41 -16.45
C VAL A 654 6.20 -21.24 -16.79
N LYS A 655 6.51 -20.32 -17.70
CA LYS A 655 7.87 -19.92 -18.05
C LYS A 655 8.23 -18.68 -17.25
N LEU A 656 9.27 -18.78 -16.45
CA LEU A 656 9.76 -17.74 -15.55
C LEU A 656 11.11 -17.24 -16.07
N PRO A 657 11.18 -16.07 -16.72
CA PRO A 657 12.46 -15.49 -17.15
C PRO A 657 13.31 -15.00 -15.98
N LYS A 658 12.66 -14.70 -14.85
CA LYS A 658 13.24 -14.19 -13.61
C LYS A 658 12.74 -15.06 -12.45
N PRO A 659 13.51 -15.20 -11.36
CA PRO A 659 13.00 -15.77 -10.12
C PRO A 659 11.77 -15.02 -9.64
N ILE A 660 10.86 -15.70 -8.95
CA ILE A 660 9.66 -15.07 -8.41
C ILE A 660 9.23 -15.72 -7.10
N ILE A 661 8.82 -14.90 -6.15
CA ILE A 661 8.27 -15.35 -4.86
C ILE A 661 6.76 -15.49 -4.94
N ASP A 662 6.23 -16.61 -4.42
CA ASP A 662 4.82 -16.83 -4.14
C ASP A 662 3.84 -16.47 -5.29
N LEU A 663 4.25 -16.74 -6.54
CA LEU A 663 3.40 -16.48 -7.71
C LEU A 663 2.10 -17.27 -7.61
N THR A 664 0.98 -16.56 -7.61
CA THR A 664 -0.34 -17.17 -7.55
C THR A 664 -0.94 -17.27 -8.95
N LEU A 665 -1.42 -18.46 -9.31
CA LEU A 665 -2.20 -18.72 -10.52
C LEU A 665 -3.65 -18.92 -10.14
N ARG A 666 -4.56 -18.18 -10.79
CA ARG A 666 -6.01 -18.45 -10.73
C ARG A 666 -6.35 -19.52 -11.76
N VAL A 667 -6.93 -20.60 -11.29
CA VAL A 667 -7.31 -21.76 -12.10
C VAL A 667 -8.82 -22.00 -12.00
N PRO A 668 -9.46 -22.65 -12.98
CA PRO A 668 -10.87 -23.00 -12.88
C PRO A 668 -11.18 -23.79 -11.60
N THR A 669 -12.24 -23.43 -10.88
CA THR A 669 -12.62 -24.07 -9.61
C THR A 669 -13.01 -25.54 -9.75
N ALA A 670 -13.41 -25.95 -10.96
CA ALA A 670 -13.72 -27.33 -11.29
C ALA A 670 -12.47 -28.21 -11.53
N TRP A 671 -11.27 -27.63 -11.58
CA TRP A 671 -10.04 -28.39 -11.77
C TRP A 671 -9.52 -28.92 -10.44
N ALA A 672 -9.18 -30.21 -10.39
CA ALA A 672 -8.49 -30.81 -9.26
C ALA A 672 -6.99 -30.87 -9.53
N PHE A 673 -6.19 -30.29 -8.64
CA PHE A 673 -4.72 -30.34 -8.74
C PHE A 673 -4.23 -31.80 -8.67
N ALA A 674 -3.23 -32.14 -9.50
CA ALA A 674 -2.62 -33.47 -9.53
C ALA A 674 -1.13 -33.43 -9.18
N THR A 675 -0.29 -32.73 -9.94
CA THR A 675 1.17 -32.71 -9.75
C THR A 675 1.79 -31.36 -10.11
N SER A 676 2.98 -31.10 -9.59
CA SER A 676 3.80 -29.91 -9.89
C SER A 676 5.29 -30.28 -9.94
N THR A 677 6.07 -29.58 -10.74
CA THR A 677 7.54 -29.67 -10.75
C THR A 677 8.22 -28.79 -9.68
N THR A 678 7.44 -28.01 -8.92
CA THR A 678 7.91 -27.18 -7.80
C THR A 678 6.96 -27.31 -6.61
N ALA A 679 7.38 -26.86 -5.44
CA ALA A 679 6.52 -26.78 -4.26
C ALA A 679 5.34 -25.83 -4.51
N VAL A 680 4.14 -26.23 -4.08
CA VAL A 680 2.93 -25.43 -4.26
C VAL A 680 2.01 -25.49 -3.05
N LYS A 681 1.22 -24.42 -2.85
CA LYS A 681 0.05 -24.40 -1.98
C LYS A 681 -1.21 -24.33 -2.84
N VAL A 682 -2.15 -25.22 -2.60
CA VAL A 682 -3.38 -25.33 -3.39
C VAL A 682 -4.58 -24.91 -2.56
N THR A 683 -5.42 -24.04 -3.12
CA THR A 683 -6.72 -23.66 -2.58
C THR A 683 -7.77 -23.72 -3.69
N PRO A 684 -9.07 -23.81 -3.38
CA PRO A 684 -10.10 -23.79 -4.42
C PRO A 684 -9.93 -22.60 -5.37
N GLY A 685 -9.75 -22.88 -6.67
CA GLY A 685 -9.57 -21.87 -7.71
C GLY A 685 -8.19 -21.17 -7.75
N ALA A 686 -7.20 -21.60 -6.96
CA ALA A 686 -5.86 -21.03 -7.01
C ALA A 686 -4.73 -22.02 -6.64
N VAL A 687 -3.57 -21.85 -7.28
CA VAL A 687 -2.33 -22.54 -6.92
C VAL A 687 -1.23 -21.49 -6.75
N VAL A 688 -0.58 -21.50 -5.59
CA VAL A 688 0.58 -20.64 -5.28
C VAL A 688 1.84 -21.46 -5.49
N LEU A 689 2.76 -20.95 -6.31
CA LEU A 689 4.11 -21.48 -6.40
C LEU A 689 4.89 -20.93 -5.19
N VAL A 690 5.06 -21.74 -4.15
CA VAL A 690 5.53 -21.24 -2.84
C VAL A 690 7.04 -21.07 -2.79
N ASN A 691 7.48 -20.15 -1.93
CA ASN A 691 8.87 -19.74 -1.76
C ASN A 691 9.41 -19.03 -3.03
N SER A 692 10.72 -18.79 -3.06
CA SER A 692 11.39 -18.28 -4.24
C SER A 692 11.56 -19.39 -5.28
N VAL A 693 10.81 -19.31 -6.38
CA VAL A 693 10.95 -20.21 -7.53
C VAL A 693 11.99 -19.63 -8.49
N PRO A 694 13.04 -20.38 -8.87
CA PRO A 694 14.07 -19.88 -9.77
C PRO A 694 13.54 -19.67 -11.19
N ALA A 695 14.28 -18.90 -11.99
CA ALA A 695 14.03 -18.79 -13.43
C ALA A 695 14.07 -20.18 -14.08
N GLY A 696 13.15 -20.43 -15.02
CA GLY A 696 13.01 -21.74 -15.66
C GLY A 696 11.58 -22.04 -16.11
N THR A 697 11.23 -23.31 -16.18
CA THR A 697 9.89 -23.77 -16.56
C THR A 697 9.29 -24.62 -15.46
N VAL A 698 8.12 -24.20 -14.97
CA VAL A 698 7.30 -24.97 -14.04
C VAL A 698 6.15 -25.63 -14.80
N LYS A 699 5.87 -26.90 -14.51
CA LYS A 699 4.72 -27.63 -15.05
C LYS A 699 3.79 -28.05 -13.92
N LEU A 700 2.51 -27.73 -14.07
CA LEU A 700 1.42 -28.14 -13.18
C LEU A 700 0.44 -29.00 -13.97
N THR A 701 -0.06 -30.08 -13.37
CA THR A 701 -1.07 -30.94 -13.97
C THR A 701 -2.34 -30.95 -13.13
N PHE A 702 -3.50 -30.92 -13.80
CA PHE A 702 -4.82 -30.93 -13.19
C PHE A 702 -5.73 -31.95 -13.89
N LYS A 703 -6.73 -32.46 -13.16
CA LYS A 703 -7.87 -33.15 -13.75
C LYS A 703 -9.01 -32.17 -14.00
N THR A 704 -9.57 -32.17 -15.21
CA THR A 704 -10.62 -31.23 -15.66
C THR A 704 -12.05 -31.73 -15.41
N SER A 705 -12.19 -33.01 -15.05
CA SER A 705 -13.46 -33.64 -14.66
C SER A 705 -13.24 -34.46 -13.40
N GLY A 706 -13.50 -33.85 -12.25
CA GLY A 706 -13.51 -34.54 -10.95
C GLY A 706 -14.13 -33.62 -9.92
N THR A 707 -15.14 -34.12 -9.21
CA THR A 707 -15.57 -33.54 -7.94
C THR A 707 -14.32 -33.31 -7.10
N VAL A 708 -14.20 -32.12 -6.50
CA VAL A 708 -13.15 -31.81 -5.53
C VAL A 708 -13.22 -32.88 -4.44
N THR A 709 -12.40 -33.92 -4.53
CA THR A 709 -12.03 -34.69 -3.35
C THR A 709 -11.15 -33.75 -2.57
N THR A 710 -11.75 -33.07 -1.59
CA THR A 710 -10.99 -32.61 -0.44
C THR A 710 -10.31 -33.85 0.11
N THR A 711 -9.02 -34.02 -0.20
CA THR A 711 -8.18 -34.83 0.66
C THR A 711 -8.33 -34.20 2.04
N LYS A 712 -8.96 -34.93 2.96
CA LYS A 712 -8.94 -34.60 4.39
C LYS A 712 -7.52 -34.18 4.72
N ALA A 713 -7.37 -33.05 5.40
CA ALA A 713 -6.06 -32.65 5.94
C ALA A 713 -5.41 -33.90 6.56
N PRO A 714 -4.13 -34.19 6.28
CA PRO A 714 -3.39 -35.13 7.09
C PRO A 714 -3.60 -34.73 8.56
N PRO A 715 -3.74 -35.67 9.52
CA PRO A 715 -3.58 -35.29 10.92
C PRO A 715 -2.29 -34.48 11.01
N ALA A 716 -2.32 -33.35 11.72
CA ALA A 716 -1.20 -32.40 11.81
C ALA A 716 0.12 -33.17 11.96
N GLY A 717 0.83 -33.31 10.85
CA GLY A 717 2.18 -33.81 10.84
C GLY A 717 3.06 -32.73 11.45
N PRO A 718 4.19 -33.11 12.06
CA PRO A 718 5.05 -32.16 12.76
C PRO A 718 5.43 -31.00 11.85
N ALA A 719 5.56 -29.81 12.47
CA ALA A 719 5.94 -28.56 11.83
C ALA A 719 7.08 -28.76 10.81
N PRO A 720 7.07 -28.05 9.67
CA PRO A 720 8.11 -28.19 8.67
C PRO A 720 9.48 -27.88 9.30
N THR A 721 10.35 -28.88 9.29
CA THR A 721 11.78 -28.74 9.55
C THR A 721 12.38 -27.85 8.47
N THR A 722 12.60 -26.59 8.83
CA THR A 722 13.51 -25.69 8.13
C THR A 722 14.90 -26.33 8.09
N THR A 723 15.43 -26.60 6.90
CA THR A 723 16.85 -26.89 6.76
C THR A 723 17.59 -25.57 6.90
N THR A 724 17.94 -25.25 8.14
CA THR A 724 18.89 -24.21 8.50
C THR A 724 20.23 -24.52 7.83
N ILE A 725 20.70 -23.61 6.98
CA ILE A 725 22.15 -23.44 6.84
C ILE A 725 22.63 -23.10 8.25
N ALA A 726 23.51 -23.94 8.79
CA ALA A 726 24.08 -23.76 10.12
C ALA A 726 24.96 -22.50 10.14
N MET A 727 24.33 -21.34 10.28
CA MET A 727 24.96 -20.25 11.01
C MET A 727 24.98 -20.70 12.46
N SER A 728 26.19 -20.85 13.00
CA SER A 728 26.41 -21.03 14.42
C SER A 728 25.55 -20.02 15.17
N THR A 729 24.58 -20.52 15.93
CA THR A 729 23.87 -19.74 16.93
C THR A 729 24.92 -19.06 17.80
N PRO A 730 25.01 -17.72 17.81
CA PRO A 730 25.50 -17.07 19.00
C PRO A 730 24.50 -17.51 20.07
N THR A 731 24.97 -18.26 21.06
CA THR A 731 24.25 -18.41 22.31
C THR A 731 23.90 -17.00 22.78
N LEU A 732 22.61 -16.64 22.68
CA LEU A 732 22.07 -15.46 23.31
C LEU A 732 22.51 -15.54 24.78
N PRO A 733 23.15 -14.50 25.33
CA PRO A 733 23.15 -14.31 26.77
C PRO A 733 21.68 -14.32 27.20
N ALA A 734 21.39 -14.99 28.32
CA ALA A 734 20.07 -14.94 28.94
C ALA A 734 19.56 -13.48 28.97
N PRO A 735 18.26 -13.24 28.75
CA PRO A 735 17.71 -11.89 28.77
C PRO A 735 18.12 -11.26 30.10
N THR A 736 18.92 -10.21 30.01
CA THR A 736 19.14 -9.33 31.15
C THR A 736 17.93 -8.41 31.15
N PRO A 737 17.03 -8.48 32.15
CA PRO A 737 15.88 -7.59 32.18
C PRO A 737 16.35 -6.22 32.63
N ALA A 738 16.01 -5.20 31.85
CA ALA A 738 15.82 -3.83 32.31
C ALA A 738 15.06 -3.07 31.21
N SER A 739 13.77 -3.38 31.05
CA SER A 739 12.85 -2.31 30.68
C SER A 739 12.89 -1.31 31.83
N THR A 740 13.50 -0.15 31.63
CA THR A 740 13.51 0.93 32.63
C THR A 740 12.22 1.75 32.59
N HIS A 741 11.20 1.31 31.84
CA HIS A 741 9.92 2.00 31.77
C HIS A 741 8.90 1.31 32.67
N PRO A 742 8.27 2.06 33.59
CA PRO A 742 7.22 1.51 34.42
C PRO A 742 6.02 1.12 33.54
N LEU A 743 5.42 -0.04 33.82
CA LEU A 743 4.17 -0.46 33.21
C LEU A 743 3.01 0.20 33.95
N VAL A 744 2.36 1.15 33.31
CA VAL A 744 1.20 1.85 33.87
C VAL A 744 -0.05 1.02 33.63
N VAL A 745 -0.61 0.50 34.72
CA VAL A 745 -1.84 -0.32 34.70
C VAL A 745 -3.05 0.61 34.72
N ASP A 746 -3.00 1.65 35.54
CA ASP A 746 -4.04 2.67 35.64
C ASP A 746 -3.42 4.06 35.67
N ASP A 747 -3.94 4.98 34.84
CA ASP A 747 -3.56 6.39 34.79
C ASP A 747 -4.74 7.37 34.91
N PHE A 748 -5.98 6.87 34.92
CA PHE A 748 -7.22 7.63 35.03
C PHE A 748 -7.37 8.84 34.06
N SER A 749 -6.54 8.93 33.02
CA SER A 749 -6.48 10.06 32.09
C SER A 749 -7.62 10.10 31.08
N ASP A 750 -8.34 8.99 30.95
CA ASP A 750 -9.41 8.77 29.98
C ASP A 750 -10.72 8.34 30.67
N PRO A 751 -11.60 9.27 31.05
CA PRO A 751 -12.86 8.95 31.72
C PRO A 751 -13.79 8.05 30.90
N GLN A 752 -13.64 8.02 29.58
CA GLN A 752 -14.45 7.17 28.70
C GLN A 752 -13.96 5.73 28.73
N ARG A 753 -12.64 5.50 28.71
CA ARG A 753 -12.02 4.17 28.90
C ARG A 753 -12.44 3.54 30.22
N TYR A 754 -12.35 4.30 31.32
CA TYR A 754 -12.82 3.82 32.61
C TYR A 754 -14.34 3.69 32.71
N GLY A 755 -15.09 4.55 32.02
CA GLY A 755 -16.55 4.42 31.90
C GLY A 755 -16.98 3.13 31.20
N ASN A 756 -16.10 2.56 30.38
CA ASN A 756 -16.26 1.24 29.75
C ASN A 756 -15.63 0.10 30.57
N GLU A 757 -15.21 0.38 31.81
CA GLU A 757 -14.53 -0.53 32.72
C GLU A 757 -13.16 -1.04 32.21
N GLU A 758 -12.44 -0.30 31.36
CA GLU A 758 -11.11 -0.66 30.85
C GLU A 758 -9.98 0.16 31.51
N ASN A 759 -8.79 -0.43 31.66
CA ASN A 759 -7.59 0.19 32.23
C ASN A 759 -6.55 0.58 31.15
N ALA A 760 -5.41 1.15 31.54
CA ALA A 760 -4.40 1.69 30.61
C ALA A 760 -3.61 0.64 29.81
N ILE A 761 -3.82 -0.66 30.10
CA ILE A 761 -3.28 -1.78 29.34
C ILE A 761 -4.36 -2.51 28.51
N ASP A 762 -5.51 -1.86 28.28
CA ASP A 762 -6.66 -2.35 27.52
C ASP A 762 -7.28 -3.65 28.09
N VAL A 763 -7.26 -3.80 29.42
CA VAL A 763 -7.88 -4.91 30.15
C VAL A 763 -9.00 -4.36 31.02
N TYR A 764 -10.03 -5.17 31.31
CA TYR A 764 -11.06 -4.77 32.25
C TYR A 764 -10.47 -4.40 33.61
N THR A 765 -10.81 -3.24 34.14
CA THR A 765 -10.63 -2.89 35.57
C THR A 765 -11.32 -3.90 36.48
N SER A 766 -12.39 -4.54 36.00
CA SER A 766 -13.25 -5.38 36.82
C SER A 766 -13.87 -6.55 36.05
N ASP A 767 -13.80 -7.79 36.56
CA ASP A 767 -14.42 -8.98 35.96
C ASP A 767 -15.79 -9.38 36.58
N GLU A 768 -16.24 -8.67 37.61
CA GLU A 768 -17.53 -8.90 38.26
C GLU A 768 -18.49 -7.68 38.22
N ASN A 769 -18.13 -6.63 37.46
CA ASN A 769 -18.88 -5.36 37.32
C ASN A 769 -19.13 -4.61 38.66
N SER A 770 -18.37 -4.92 39.71
CA SER A 770 -18.49 -4.30 41.04
C SER A 770 -17.67 -3.02 41.19
N GLY A 771 -16.63 -2.83 40.37
CA GLY A 771 -15.65 -1.74 40.48
C GLY A 771 -16.19 -0.36 40.06
N SER A 772 -17.21 -0.32 39.21
CA SER A 772 -17.78 0.92 38.67
C SER A 772 -18.81 1.59 39.59
N ALA A 773 -19.31 0.89 40.62
CA ALA A 773 -20.46 1.35 41.40
C ALA A 773 -20.14 2.39 42.50
N LYS A 774 -18.87 2.71 42.78
CA LYS A 774 -18.50 3.57 43.93
C LYS A 774 -17.41 4.62 43.67
N ALA A 775 -16.88 4.71 42.46
CA ALA A 775 -15.81 5.63 42.11
C ALA A 775 -16.24 6.62 41.01
N SER A 776 -15.82 7.88 41.13
CA SER A 776 -15.97 8.88 40.06
C SER A 776 -14.58 9.18 39.47
N VAL A 777 -14.40 8.87 38.20
CA VAL A 777 -13.16 9.17 37.47
C VAL A 777 -13.20 10.64 37.03
N GLN A 778 -12.17 11.38 37.41
CA GLN A 778 -11.83 12.68 36.85
C GLN A 778 -10.76 12.48 35.78
N ALA A 779 -10.61 13.43 34.85
CA ALA A 779 -9.74 13.32 33.67
C ALA A 779 -8.24 13.08 33.94
N ASP A 780 -7.80 12.95 35.20
CA ASP A 780 -6.43 12.69 35.60
C ASP A 780 -6.32 11.87 36.92
N TRP A 781 -7.43 11.41 37.54
CA TRP A 781 -7.41 10.61 38.79
C TRP A 781 -8.76 9.96 39.12
N LEU A 782 -8.75 8.91 39.94
CA LEU A 782 -9.93 8.26 40.52
C LEU A 782 -10.29 8.85 41.88
N LEU A 783 -11.57 9.16 42.14
CA LEU A 783 -12.09 9.43 43.49
C LEU A 783 -12.92 8.24 44.00
N LEU A 784 -12.47 7.61 45.08
CA LEU A 784 -13.13 6.50 45.78
C LEU A 784 -13.80 6.98 47.08
N ASN A 785 -15.12 6.82 47.16
CA ASN A 785 -15.88 7.11 48.38
C ASN A 785 -15.91 5.89 49.30
N VAL A 786 -15.10 5.91 50.36
CA VAL A 786 -14.86 4.78 51.25
C VAL A 786 -15.93 4.68 52.35
N LYS A 787 -16.59 3.53 52.42
CA LYS A 787 -17.55 3.08 53.46
C LYS A 787 -17.27 1.62 53.85
N ASP A 788 -17.97 1.08 54.85
CA ASP A 788 -17.92 -0.34 55.20
C ASP A 788 -18.07 -1.23 53.95
N SER A 789 -17.15 -2.18 53.75
CA SER A 789 -17.08 -3.09 52.58
C SER A 789 -16.78 -2.43 51.22
N THR A 790 -16.10 -1.28 51.19
CA THR A 790 -15.61 -0.69 49.93
C THR A 790 -14.30 -1.37 49.51
N TYR A 791 -14.14 -1.63 48.21
CA TYR A 791 -12.89 -2.07 47.60
C TYR A 791 -12.77 -1.45 46.20
N TRP A 792 -11.55 -1.43 45.67
CA TRP A 792 -11.22 -1.11 44.28
C TRP A 792 -10.28 -2.18 43.74
N TYR A 793 -10.35 -2.49 42.46
CA TYR A 793 -9.41 -3.42 41.82
C TYR A 793 -9.21 -3.10 40.34
N SER A 794 -8.13 -3.64 39.78
CA SER A 794 -7.77 -3.57 38.35
C SER A 794 -7.10 -4.86 37.91
N LEU A 795 -7.51 -5.43 36.76
CA LEU A 795 -6.91 -6.66 36.22
C LEU A 795 -5.59 -6.38 35.51
N LEU A 796 -4.69 -7.35 35.55
CA LEU A 796 -3.34 -7.28 35.00
C LEU A 796 -3.18 -8.05 33.68
N GLY A 797 -4.29 -8.46 33.08
CA GLY A 797 -4.33 -9.21 31.83
C GLY A 797 -5.64 -9.98 31.65
N PRO A 798 -5.79 -10.72 30.53
CA PRO A 798 -6.95 -11.57 30.29
C PRO A 798 -7.19 -12.54 31.44
N ARG A 799 -8.46 -12.74 31.81
CA ARG A 799 -8.89 -13.62 32.91
C ARG A 799 -8.40 -15.07 32.74
N ASP A 800 -8.20 -15.50 31.51
CA ASP A 800 -7.81 -16.86 31.11
C ASP A 800 -6.31 -17.00 30.81
N SER A 801 -5.46 -16.11 31.34
CA SER A 801 -4.01 -16.14 31.13
C SER A 801 -3.21 -15.96 32.44
N CYS A 802 -2.09 -16.69 32.55
CA CYS A 802 -1.07 -16.46 33.59
C CYS A 802 -0.24 -15.21 33.18
N ASN A 803 -0.42 -14.06 33.86
CA ASN A 803 0.28 -12.83 33.51
C ASN A 803 1.60 -12.69 34.29
N ASP A 804 2.73 -12.63 33.57
CA ASP A 804 4.08 -12.59 34.17
C ASP A 804 4.56 -11.15 34.40
N TYR A 805 4.64 -10.80 35.69
CA TYR A 805 5.12 -9.52 36.22
C TYR A 805 6.42 -9.70 37.03
N SER A 806 7.09 -10.85 36.93
CA SER A 806 8.31 -11.17 37.70
C SER A 806 9.49 -10.23 37.43
N GLN A 807 9.48 -9.54 36.30
CA GLN A 807 10.47 -8.53 35.91
C GLN A 807 10.40 -7.23 36.72
N PHE A 808 9.27 -6.92 37.37
CA PHE A 808 9.09 -5.70 38.13
C PHE A 808 9.45 -5.92 39.60
N THR A 809 10.08 -4.93 40.21
CA THR A 809 10.53 -5.00 41.62
C THR A 809 9.66 -4.17 42.55
N GLN A 810 8.91 -3.20 42.01
CA GLN A 810 8.04 -2.34 42.79
C GLN A 810 6.63 -2.26 42.21
N LEU A 811 5.66 -2.12 43.11
CA LEU A 811 4.33 -1.62 42.80
C LEU A 811 4.25 -0.17 43.30
N ASN A 812 4.02 0.78 42.40
CA ASN A 812 3.88 2.19 42.74
C ASN A 812 2.42 2.63 42.65
N LEU A 813 1.94 3.32 43.68
CA LEU A 813 0.64 3.98 43.71
C LEU A 813 0.81 5.44 44.13
N ALA A 814 0.11 6.36 43.48
CA ALA A 814 -0.01 7.73 43.96
C ALA A 814 -1.43 7.97 44.50
N ILE A 815 -1.53 8.35 45.78
CA ILE A 815 -2.82 8.49 46.49
C ILE A 815 -2.95 9.82 47.23
N ARG A 816 -4.17 10.26 47.49
CA ARG A 816 -4.46 11.49 48.26
C ARG A 816 -5.74 11.38 49.08
N PHE A 817 -5.83 12.12 50.19
CA PHE A 817 -7.00 12.15 51.08
C PHE A 817 -7.63 13.55 51.10
N PRO A 818 -8.60 13.85 50.22
CA PRO A 818 -9.12 15.21 50.01
C PRO A 818 -9.93 15.80 51.18
N THR A 819 -10.36 14.97 52.15
CA THR A 819 -11.08 15.44 53.36
C THR A 819 -10.17 15.56 54.59
N ALA A 820 -8.85 15.46 54.41
CA ALA A 820 -7.84 15.36 55.47
C ALA A 820 -8.02 14.19 56.47
N THR A 821 -9.01 13.32 56.25
CA THR A 821 -9.28 12.14 57.08
C THR A 821 -8.43 10.98 56.58
N ARG A 822 -7.38 10.63 57.35
CA ARG A 822 -6.45 9.54 57.02
C ARG A 822 -6.91 8.24 57.67
N PHE A 823 -6.94 7.15 56.91
CA PHE A 823 -7.30 5.81 57.38
C PHE A 823 -6.40 4.78 56.71
N GLY A 824 -6.28 3.59 57.32
CA GLY A 824 -5.52 2.50 56.75
C GLY A 824 -6.36 1.62 55.83
N PHE A 825 -5.72 0.99 54.85
CA PHE A 825 -6.32 0.05 53.91
C PHE A 825 -5.29 -1.02 53.52
N ASP A 826 -5.74 -2.14 52.97
CA ASP A 826 -4.87 -3.20 52.49
C ASP A 826 -4.65 -3.05 50.97
N VAL A 827 -3.41 -3.23 50.53
CA VAL A 827 -3.06 -3.47 49.12
C VAL A 827 -2.90 -4.96 48.93
N VAL A 828 -3.65 -5.55 48.00
CA VAL A 828 -3.66 -7.00 47.76
C VAL A 828 -3.17 -7.29 46.35
N LEU A 829 -2.22 -8.23 46.21
CA LEU A 829 -1.91 -8.84 44.93
C LEU A 829 -2.61 -10.19 44.86
N GLN A 830 -3.43 -10.36 43.83
CA GLN A 830 -4.21 -11.57 43.61
C GLN A 830 -3.58 -12.38 42.47
N GLU A 831 -3.35 -13.66 42.74
CA GLU A 831 -2.98 -14.67 41.75
C GLU A 831 -4.23 -15.18 41.00
N ALA A 832 -4.05 -15.78 39.82
CA ALA A 832 -5.16 -16.38 39.07
C ALA A 832 -5.73 -17.64 39.78
N ASP A 833 -7.07 -17.81 39.78
CA ASP A 833 -7.78 -18.92 40.45
C ASP A 833 -8.20 -20.05 39.48
N ASP A 834 -8.31 -21.27 39.99
CA ASP A 834 -8.10 -22.57 39.30
C ASP A 834 -9.28 -23.07 38.43
N ASP A 835 -10.39 -22.34 38.33
CA ASP A 835 -11.64 -22.88 37.77
C ASP A 835 -11.72 -22.89 36.21
N LEU A 836 -10.71 -22.39 35.49
CA LEU A 836 -10.72 -22.35 34.01
C LEU A 836 -9.42 -22.74 33.29
N LEU A 837 -8.33 -23.12 33.98
CA LEU A 837 -7.04 -23.41 33.33
C LEU A 837 -6.27 -24.57 33.98
N LEU A 838 -6.09 -25.66 33.22
CA LEU A 838 -5.10 -26.69 33.54
C LEU A 838 -3.67 -26.10 33.42
N GLY A 839 -3.10 -25.61 34.53
CA GLY A 839 -1.67 -25.29 34.60
C GLY A 839 -1.24 -24.11 35.49
N CYS A 840 -2.16 -23.31 36.02
CA CYS A 840 -1.85 -22.18 36.91
C CYS A 840 -2.33 -22.52 38.34
N SER A 841 -1.58 -23.29 39.14
CA SER A 841 -2.00 -23.59 40.52
C SER A 841 -1.49 -22.56 41.54
N SER A 842 -2.37 -21.85 42.24
CA SER A 842 -2.24 -21.48 43.68
C SER A 842 -3.44 -20.68 44.19
N THR A 843 -3.58 -20.69 45.53
CA THR A 843 -4.74 -20.26 46.31
C THR A 843 -4.41 -19.13 47.30
N GLU A 844 -3.37 -18.33 47.06
CA GLU A 844 -2.91 -17.32 48.03
C GLU A 844 -3.05 -15.89 47.51
N GLN A 845 -3.81 -15.09 48.27
CA GLN A 845 -3.81 -13.64 48.15
C GLN A 845 -2.98 -13.10 49.30
N THR A 846 -1.92 -12.36 48.99
CA THR A 846 -1.14 -11.67 50.02
C THR A 846 -1.56 -10.22 50.06
N SER A 847 -1.90 -9.75 51.27
CA SER A 847 -2.27 -8.37 51.54
C SER A 847 -1.20 -7.67 52.37
N TYR A 848 -1.04 -6.38 52.13
CA TYR A 848 -0.18 -5.51 52.94
C TYR A 848 -0.96 -4.33 53.47
N ARG A 849 -0.96 -4.20 54.80
CA ARG A 849 -1.65 -3.12 55.50
C ARG A 849 -0.88 -1.82 55.38
N PHE A 850 -1.48 -0.89 54.65
CA PHE A 850 -1.06 0.49 54.59
C PHE A 850 -1.77 1.32 55.67
N ASP A 851 -1.06 1.80 56.69
CA ASP A 851 -1.62 2.75 57.67
C ASP A 851 -1.13 4.17 57.39
N ALA A 852 -1.98 4.98 56.74
CA ALA A 852 -1.69 6.35 56.36
C ALA A 852 -1.37 7.28 57.55
N SER A 853 -1.76 6.92 58.78
CA SER A 853 -1.47 7.68 60.00
C SER A 853 -0.04 7.47 60.50
N SER A 854 0.58 6.32 60.20
CA SER A 854 1.93 5.94 60.63
C SER A 854 3.06 6.65 59.85
N MET A 855 2.74 7.26 58.70
CA MET A 855 3.69 7.97 57.84
C MET A 855 4.02 9.40 58.29
N ILE A 856 3.44 9.87 59.39
CA ILE A 856 3.64 11.22 59.90
C ILE A 856 4.90 11.25 60.79
N ASN A 857 6.08 11.21 60.17
CA ASN A 857 7.29 11.77 60.77
C ASN A 857 7.62 13.09 60.06
N SER A 858 7.19 14.18 60.70
CA SER A 858 7.66 15.58 60.63
C SER A 858 7.81 16.32 59.28
N ALA A 859 7.60 15.71 58.11
CA ALA A 859 7.76 16.41 56.82
C ALA A 859 6.44 16.76 56.08
N ILE A 860 5.28 16.35 56.59
CA ILE A 860 3.99 16.56 55.90
C ILE A 860 2.98 17.16 56.88
N ALA A 861 3.29 18.36 57.39
CA ALA A 861 2.33 19.19 58.08
C ALA A 861 1.70 20.16 57.07
N GLY A 862 0.51 19.80 56.58
CA GLY A 862 -0.37 20.67 55.80
C GLY A 862 -0.13 20.64 54.29
N THR A 863 -0.86 19.79 53.57
CA THR A 863 -1.38 20.00 52.21
C THR A 863 -2.14 18.76 51.72
N ASP A 864 -3.20 18.99 50.93
CA ASP A 864 -3.84 18.04 50.01
C ASP A 864 -2.86 17.62 48.89
N GLY A 865 -1.74 16.98 49.26
CA GLY A 865 -0.70 16.53 48.33
C GLY A 865 -0.77 15.03 48.04
N TRP A 866 -0.37 14.63 46.82
CA TRP A 866 -0.19 13.23 46.44
C TRP A 866 0.91 12.56 47.25
N ILE A 867 0.61 11.39 47.80
CA ILE A 867 1.51 10.51 48.53
C ILE A 867 1.86 9.36 47.60
N GLN A 868 3.15 9.18 47.32
CA GLN A 868 3.64 8.05 46.52
C GLN A 868 3.98 6.87 47.43
N LEU A 869 3.34 5.74 47.16
CA LEU A 869 3.63 4.46 47.77
C LEU A 869 4.51 3.68 46.82
N ASN A 870 5.71 3.32 47.27
CA ASN A 870 6.62 2.46 46.52
C ASN A 870 6.76 1.17 47.31
N ILE A 871 5.97 0.17 46.93
CA ILE A 871 5.90 -1.12 47.63
C ILE A 871 6.90 -2.06 46.98
N ASP A 872 7.90 -2.50 47.74
CA ASP A 872 8.85 -3.51 47.29
C ASP A 872 8.15 -4.87 47.24
N LEU A 873 7.98 -5.38 46.02
CA LEU A 873 7.23 -6.61 45.78
C LEU A 873 7.89 -7.84 46.42
N GLY A 874 9.22 -7.88 46.51
CA GLY A 874 9.95 -9.01 47.10
C GLY A 874 9.92 -9.02 48.62
N VAL A 875 9.85 -7.84 49.25
CA VAL A 875 9.79 -7.69 50.71
C VAL A 875 8.37 -7.88 51.23
N VAL A 876 7.40 -7.27 50.53
CA VAL A 876 6.02 -7.17 51.02
C VAL A 876 5.14 -8.31 50.52
N PHE A 877 5.32 -8.73 49.27
CA PHE A 877 4.54 -9.78 48.61
C PHE A 877 5.42 -10.98 48.22
N GLY A 878 6.45 -11.28 49.03
CA GLY A 878 7.45 -12.32 48.71
C GLY A 878 6.90 -13.74 48.60
N GLU A 879 5.68 -13.97 49.09
CA GLU A 879 4.95 -15.25 48.96
C GLU A 879 4.09 -15.32 47.69
N VAL A 880 3.86 -14.18 47.00
CA VAL A 880 3.11 -14.10 45.74
C VAL A 880 4.00 -14.48 44.56
N ASP A 881 3.56 -15.45 43.78
CA ASP A 881 4.18 -15.84 42.52
C ASP A 881 3.78 -14.87 41.41
N ARG A 882 4.71 -13.94 41.16
CA ARG A 882 4.57 -12.86 40.17
C ARG A 882 4.52 -13.33 38.72
N THR A 883 4.70 -14.62 38.43
CA THR A 883 4.58 -15.15 37.07
C THR A 883 3.11 -15.40 36.65
N LYS A 884 2.16 -15.24 37.58
CA LYS A 884 0.73 -15.52 37.37
C LYS A 884 -0.19 -14.52 38.07
N LEU A 885 0.17 -13.24 38.03
CA LEU A 885 -0.68 -12.19 38.63
C LEU A 885 -1.99 -12.04 37.86
N ARG A 886 -3.08 -11.83 38.60
CA ARG A 886 -4.41 -11.56 38.06
C ARG A 886 -4.81 -10.11 38.24
N ALA A 887 -4.65 -9.57 39.45
CA ALA A 887 -5.18 -8.24 39.77
C ALA A 887 -4.40 -7.57 40.90
N VAL A 888 -4.56 -6.24 40.99
CA VAL A 888 -4.22 -5.43 42.16
C VAL A 888 -5.53 -4.96 42.81
N LEU A 889 -5.64 -5.06 44.13
CA LEU A 889 -6.82 -4.60 44.89
C LEU A 889 -6.43 -3.64 46.01
N LEU A 890 -7.35 -2.72 46.32
CA LEU A 890 -7.34 -1.88 47.52
C LEU A 890 -8.61 -2.18 48.32
N ASP A 891 -8.47 -2.70 49.55
CA ASP A 891 -9.61 -3.11 50.37
C ASP A 891 -9.43 -2.87 51.89
N SER A 892 -10.35 -3.40 52.70
CA SER A 892 -10.23 -3.47 54.16
C SER A 892 -10.03 -2.12 54.87
N PHE A 893 -10.60 -1.04 54.33
CA PHE A 893 -10.45 0.31 54.88
C PHE A 893 -10.86 0.42 56.37
N SER A 894 -10.02 1.03 57.22
CA SER A 894 -10.23 1.09 58.68
C SER A 894 -11.27 2.12 59.13
N ALA A 895 -11.71 3.01 58.23
CA ALA A 895 -12.71 4.04 58.51
C ALA A 895 -13.37 4.52 57.22
N THR A 896 -14.47 5.28 57.36
CA THR A 896 -15.14 5.93 56.23
C THR A 896 -14.46 7.24 55.84
N GLY A 897 -14.44 7.58 54.56
CA GLY A 897 -13.77 8.79 54.05
C GLY A 897 -13.69 8.84 52.53
N GLN A 898 -12.75 9.63 52.00
CA GLN A 898 -12.46 9.73 50.56
C GLN A 898 -10.99 9.47 50.30
N LEU A 899 -10.72 8.70 49.24
CA LEU A 899 -9.39 8.39 48.74
C LEU A 899 -9.35 8.73 47.25
N GLU A 900 -8.35 9.50 46.82
CA GLU A 900 -8.05 9.73 45.41
C GLU A 900 -6.83 8.90 44.99
N ILE A 901 -6.82 8.41 43.75
CA ILE A 901 -5.74 7.59 43.16
C ILE A 901 -5.37 8.19 41.80
N ASP A 902 -4.10 8.54 41.60
CA ASP A 902 -3.57 9.16 40.37
C ASP A 902 -3.08 8.09 39.39
N TYR A 903 -2.32 7.10 39.89
CA TYR A 903 -1.91 5.97 39.05
C TYR A 903 -1.64 4.70 39.86
N VAL A 904 -1.66 3.57 39.15
CA VAL A 904 -1.12 2.28 39.57
C VAL A 904 -0.18 1.77 38.50
N ARG A 905 1.08 1.49 38.86
CA ARG A 905 2.10 1.03 37.91
C ARG A 905 3.11 0.07 38.54
N PHE A 906 3.69 -0.78 37.72
CA PHE A 906 4.80 -1.66 38.11
C PHE A 906 6.13 -1.08 37.59
N SER A 907 7.20 -1.10 38.40
CA SER A 907 8.53 -0.60 38.01
C SER A 907 9.70 -1.50 38.37
#